data_AF-A0A7R8ZSL2-F1
#
_entry.id   AF-A0A7R8ZSL2-F1
#
_cell.length_a   1.000
_cell.length_b   1.000
_cell.length_c   1.000
_cell.angle_alpha   90.00
_cell.angle_beta   90.00
_cell.angle_gamma   90.00
#
_symmetry.space_group_name_H-M   'P 1'
#
loop_
_entity.id
_entity.type
_entity.pdbx_description
1 polymer ?
#
loop_
_entity_poly.entity_id
_entity_poly.type
_entity_poly.pdbx_seq_one_letter_code
_entity_poly.pdbx_strand_id
1 'polypeptide(L)'
;MRWLIVLDPLEGLALKTDTSLAIMTSARARNIEVDTATIEDLSFSGEARVFVRDGQGDVASLSLDSYDLILMRKEPPYDLAFHYASQILSLTTTKVINSPRALRDYNEKLIALPFFEFMPPTLVSSRCRELIDFIAQYDRCVIKSLDSFQGKSVALVEQGDLQVLKERTEGERIPVMVQQFQEGVFEGDKRVLLAGGKVLGATLRRPRKGFHANFANSEALRTVLTGREEEILARVGPWLVERDIHFTGLDLIGEQLTEINITCPTGIIQISELEKKDLTGQNVGKTYGSGVRALEEVSLAVKEGDFFGLLGPNGAGKTTTIGIVTSLVTKTAGRVEVFGIDIDKDFPAAKKMIGVVPQEFNFSIFEKVEDIVTQQAGYYGIPRRQALENAGTYLRKLGLWDKRKTAARELSGGMKRRLMIARGLVHNPRLLILDEPTAGVDVELRRGMWTFLEELNNQGVTIILTTHYLEEAERLCDTIGIINHGSLIEHTGKKELLRKLNAETFILETLAPLPTIKPLAETSFSIVEPMTLEVTKQKTQSLSRIFTHLREQGVVVESMHNKTNRLEELFVEMSIMRKEIIRIFRIWVQTLVPPVITITLYFIIFGSFIGSQLRDIEGYGYMAFIAPGLIMMAIITNSYSNTVSSFFSAKFQRNVEELLVSPTPSWGVIRGYVSGGMTRGLSVGLLVSL
;
A
#
# COMPACT_ATOMS: atom_id res chain seq x y z
N MET A 1 16.81 -19.05 -5.20
CA MET A 1 17.15 -19.20 -3.78
C MET A 1 15.94 -19.80 -3.11
N ARG A 2 16.12 -20.86 -2.34
CA ARG A 2 15.06 -21.64 -1.70
C ARG A 2 15.35 -21.73 -0.21
N TRP A 3 14.41 -21.30 0.62
CA TRP A 3 14.52 -21.28 2.07
C TRP A 3 13.57 -22.29 2.68
N LEU A 4 13.99 -22.89 3.80
CA LEU A 4 13.13 -23.68 4.66
C LEU A 4 12.92 -22.94 5.98
N ILE A 5 11.68 -22.83 6.42
CA ILE A 5 11.37 -22.40 7.78
C ILE A 5 10.73 -23.58 8.51
N VAL A 6 11.34 -23.99 9.61
CA VAL A 6 10.81 -24.98 10.54
C VAL A 6 10.09 -24.22 11.65
N LEU A 7 8.79 -24.40 11.80
CA LEU A 7 7.96 -23.66 12.75
C LEU A 7 6.88 -24.52 13.42
N ASP A 8 6.31 -24.02 14.52
CA ASP A 8 5.06 -24.55 15.06
C ASP A 8 3.93 -24.49 14.01
N PRO A 9 2.84 -25.28 14.16
CA PRO A 9 1.73 -25.28 13.21
C PRO A 9 1.22 -23.87 12.89
N LEU A 10 0.98 -23.60 11.60
CA LEU A 10 0.62 -22.27 11.09
C LEU A 10 -0.65 -21.72 11.75
N GLU A 11 -1.57 -22.59 12.18
CA GLU A 11 -2.82 -22.23 12.85
C GLU A 11 -2.59 -21.54 14.21
N GLY A 12 -1.43 -21.78 14.84
CA GLY A 12 -1.07 -21.18 16.12
C GLY A 12 -0.39 -19.81 16.03
N LEU A 13 -0.08 -19.33 14.81
CA LEU A 13 0.69 -18.11 14.63
C LEU A 13 -0.16 -16.84 14.62
N ALA A 14 0.30 -15.81 15.33
CA ALA A 14 -0.30 -14.49 15.28
C ALA A 14 0.12 -13.74 14.01
N LEU A 15 -0.75 -13.76 12.99
CA LEU A 15 -0.54 -13.10 11.67
C LEU A 15 -0.01 -11.66 11.75
N LYS A 16 -0.34 -10.91 12.80
CA LYS A 16 0.04 -9.48 12.94
C LYS A 16 1.38 -9.22 13.61
N THR A 17 1.94 -10.18 14.34
CA THR A 17 3.16 -9.95 15.16
C THR A 17 4.24 -10.99 14.94
N ASP A 18 3.92 -12.10 14.26
CA ASP A 18 4.86 -13.21 14.08
C ASP A 18 5.97 -12.86 13.09
N THR A 19 7.21 -13.04 13.54
CA THR A 19 8.42 -12.68 12.78
C THR A 19 8.71 -13.68 11.66
N SER A 20 8.37 -14.96 11.83
CA SER A 20 8.54 -15.96 10.77
C SER A 20 7.63 -15.64 9.59
N LEU A 21 6.37 -15.26 9.84
CA LEU A 21 5.43 -14.85 8.79
C LEU A 21 5.89 -13.59 8.05
N ALA A 22 6.44 -12.60 8.77
CA ALA A 22 7.00 -11.40 8.16
C ALA A 22 8.19 -11.73 7.24
N ILE A 23 9.09 -12.61 7.69
CA ILE A 23 10.24 -13.07 6.90
C ILE A 23 9.77 -13.82 5.65
N MET A 24 8.81 -14.75 5.77
CA MET A 24 8.22 -15.48 4.65
C MET A 24 7.64 -14.53 3.60
N THR A 25 6.84 -13.57 4.05
CA THR A 25 6.16 -12.62 3.17
C THR A 25 7.17 -11.74 2.43
N SER A 26 8.19 -11.23 3.13
CA SER A 26 9.26 -10.43 2.54
C SER A 26 10.13 -11.21 1.56
N ALA A 27 10.46 -12.46 1.88
CA ALA A 27 11.23 -13.35 1.02
C ALA A 27 10.48 -13.67 -0.27
N ARG A 28 9.20 -14.02 -0.19
CA ARG A 28 8.34 -14.26 -1.37
C ARG A 28 8.20 -13.03 -2.26
N ALA A 29 8.08 -11.84 -1.68
CA ALA A 29 8.06 -10.58 -2.43
C ALA A 29 9.37 -10.32 -3.22
N ARG A 30 10.48 -10.95 -2.81
CA ARG A 30 11.80 -10.90 -3.48
C ARG A 30 12.04 -12.10 -4.41
N ASN A 31 11.00 -12.86 -4.76
CA ASN A 31 11.08 -14.09 -5.56
C ASN A 31 11.99 -15.17 -4.95
N ILE A 32 12.08 -15.24 -3.62
CA ILE A 32 12.69 -16.37 -2.90
C ILE A 32 11.60 -17.41 -2.67
N GLU A 33 11.87 -18.66 -3.02
CA GLU A 33 10.97 -19.78 -2.75
C GLU A 33 11.08 -20.14 -1.27
N VAL A 34 9.95 -20.20 -0.55
CA VAL A 34 9.93 -20.44 0.90
C VAL A 34 8.98 -21.56 1.23
N ASP A 35 9.56 -22.67 1.66
CA ASP A 35 8.86 -23.84 2.18
C ASP A 35 8.74 -23.75 3.71
N THR A 36 7.66 -24.33 4.22
CA THR A 36 7.37 -24.42 5.65
C THR A 36 7.21 -25.86 6.07
N ALA A 37 7.77 -26.22 7.21
CA ALA A 37 7.66 -27.54 7.80
C ALA A 37 7.50 -27.43 9.32
N THR A 38 6.88 -28.42 9.93
CA THR A 38 6.89 -28.60 11.38
C THR A 38 8.09 -29.45 11.79
N ILE A 39 8.35 -29.52 13.10
CA ILE A 39 9.38 -30.42 13.64
C ILE A 39 9.10 -31.88 13.27
N GLU A 40 7.83 -32.28 13.20
CA GLU A 40 7.41 -33.65 12.89
C GLU A 40 7.69 -34.04 11.43
N ASP A 41 7.85 -33.05 10.55
CA ASP A 41 8.15 -33.25 9.14
C ASP A 41 9.65 -33.49 8.88
N LEU A 42 10.51 -33.32 9.90
CA LEU A 42 11.94 -33.62 9.80
C LEU A 42 12.17 -35.12 9.96
N SER A 43 12.98 -35.70 9.07
CA SER A 43 13.28 -37.13 9.09
C SER A 43 14.73 -37.43 8.74
N PHE A 44 15.17 -38.62 9.11
CA PHE A 44 16.47 -39.15 8.74
C PHE A 44 16.29 -40.49 8.04
N SER A 45 16.76 -40.58 6.78
CA SER A 45 16.77 -41.82 5.99
C SER A 45 18.02 -41.83 5.12
N GLY A 46 19.17 -42.15 5.74
CA GLY A 46 20.50 -42.08 5.12
C GLY A 46 21.08 -40.67 5.02
N GLU A 47 20.23 -39.66 4.80
CA GLU A 47 20.53 -38.24 4.88
C GLU A 47 19.40 -37.49 5.62
N ALA A 48 19.65 -36.25 6.04
CA ALA A 48 18.66 -35.42 6.71
C ALA A 48 17.67 -34.83 5.69
N ARG A 49 16.37 -35.06 5.93
CA ARG A 49 15.30 -34.73 4.98
C ARG A 49 14.15 -33.99 5.66
N VAL A 50 13.33 -33.35 4.84
CA VAL A 50 12.08 -32.70 5.24
C VAL A 50 10.94 -33.10 4.31
N PHE A 51 9.76 -33.35 4.87
CA PHE A 51 8.53 -33.53 4.11
C PHE A 51 7.83 -32.18 3.94
N VAL A 52 7.60 -31.77 2.70
CA VAL A 52 6.93 -30.51 2.37
C VAL A 52 5.65 -30.83 1.60
N ARG A 53 4.56 -30.14 1.95
CA ARG A 53 3.28 -30.25 1.24
C ARG A 53 3.22 -29.20 0.14
N ASP A 54 2.87 -29.60 -1.07
CA ASP A 54 2.60 -28.66 -2.16
C ASP A 54 1.20 -28.02 -2.04
N GLY A 55 0.90 -27.06 -2.92
CA GLY A 55 -0.40 -26.38 -2.96
C GLY A 55 -1.59 -27.28 -3.36
N GLN A 56 -1.35 -28.53 -3.75
CA GLN A 56 -2.36 -29.54 -4.07
C GLN A 56 -2.53 -30.59 -2.96
N GLY A 57 -1.64 -30.57 -1.94
CA GLY A 57 -1.66 -31.45 -0.79
C GLY A 57 -0.74 -32.67 -0.91
N ASP A 58 0.03 -32.79 -2.01
CA ASP A 58 0.98 -33.88 -2.20
C ASP A 58 2.24 -33.66 -1.35
N VAL A 59 2.75 -34.74 -0.76
CA VAL A 59 3.92 -34.71 0.13
C VAL A 59 5.18 -35.05 -0.66
N ALA A 60 6.10 -34.09 -0.76
CA ALA A 60 7.42 -34.28 -1.36
C ALA A 60 8.49 -34.41 -0.26
N SER A 61 9.42 -35.37 -0.42
CA SER A 61 10.57 -35.54 0.48
C SER A 61 11.83 -34.93 -0.12
N LEU A 62 12.34 -33.87 0.49
CA LEU A 62 13.50 -33.12 0.02
C LEU A 62 14.67 -33.26 1.00
N SER A 63 15.91 -33.26 0.48
CA SER A 63 17.11 -33.17 1.33
C SER A 63 17.21 -31.77 1.94
N LEU A 64 17.63 -31.67 3.21
CA LEU A 64 17.89 -30.36 3.84
C LEU A 64 19.02 -29.60 3.13
N ASP A 65 19.92 -30.31 2.46
CA ASP A 65 21.02 -29.74 1.67
C ASP A 65 20.55 -29.14 0.32
N SER A 66 19.27 -29.29 -0.03
CA SER A 66 18.69 -28.65 -1.22
C SER A 66 18.27 -27.19 -1.00
N TYR A 67 18.31 -26.71 0.25
CA TYR A 67 17.97 -25.33 0.61
C TYR A 67 19.23 -24.46 0.70
N ASP A 68 19.08 -23.16 0.48
CA ASP A 68 20.16 -22.19 0.64
C ASP A 68 20.28 -21.68 2.09
N LEU A 69 19.17 -21.74 2.83
CA LEU A 69 19.05 -21.19 4.18
C LEU A 69 17.92 -21.89 4.93
N ILE A 70 18.16 -22.21 6.20
CA ILE A 70 17.14 -22.79 7.09
C ILE A 70 16.96 -21.87 8.29
N LEU A 71 15.71 -21.60 8.68
CA LEU A 71 15.36 -20.92 9.92
C LEU A 71 14.56 -21.87 10.80
N MET A 72 14.90 -21.97 12.08
CA MET A 72 14.11 -22.72 13.06
C MET A 72 13.46 -21.74 14.04
N ARG A 73 12.13 -21.80 14.15
CA ARG A 73 11.33 -21.07 15.12
C ARG A 73 10.54 -22.06 15.96
N LYS A 74 10.82 -22.10 17.26
CA LYS A 74 10.07 -22.93 18.21
C LYS A 74 9.77 -22.12 19.45
N GLU A 75 8.50 -22.05 19.82
CA GLU A 75 8.12 -21.57 21.14
C GLU A 75 8.30 -22.68 22.21
N PRO A 76 8.73 -22.33 23.43
CA PRO A 76 8.79 -23.27 24.55
C PRO A 76 7.46 -24.02 24.75
N PRO A 77 7.46 -25.26 25.26
CA PRO A 77 8.60 -25.96 25.87
C PRO A 77 9.62 -26.50 24.84
N TYR A 78 10.88 -26.55 25.24
CA TYR A 78 11.97 -27.20 24.48
C TYR A 78 12.00 -28.70 24.84
N ASP A 79 11.04 -29.43 24.32
CA ASP A 79 10.84 -30.84 24.60
C ASP A 79 11.80 -31.76 23.81
N LEU A 80 11.60 -33.07 23.94
CA LEU A 80 12.38 -34.06 23.23
C LEU A 80 12.28 -33.90 21.69
N ALA A 81 11.14 -33.41 21.17
CA ALA A 81 10.98 -33.16 19.75
C ALA A 81 11.88 -32.01 19.27
N PHE A 82 12.00 -30.93 20.06
CA PHE A 82 12.98 -29.87 19.79
C PHE A 82 14.43 -30.38 19.77
N HIS A 83 14.79 -31.23 20.73
CA HIS A 83 16.11 -31.85 20.75
C HIS A 83 16.37 -32.72 19.52
N TYR A 84 15.41 -33.56 19.10
CA TYR A 84 15.54 -34.34 17.87
C TYR A 84 15.63 -33.46 16.61
N ALA A 85 14.78 -32.44 16.50
CA ALA A 85 14.79 -31.50 15.38
C ALA A 85 16.16 -30.85 15.21
N SER A 86 16.69 -30.28 16.30
CA SER A 86 17.99 -29.63 16.27
C SER A 86 19.11 -30.62 15.94
N GLN A 87 19.02 -31.90 16.36
CA GLN A 87 20.01 -32.92 15.99
C GLN A 87 19.98 -33.20 14.49
N ILE A 88 18.80 -33.41 13.91
CA ILE A 88 18.62 -33.60 12.46
C ILE A 88 19.15 -32.39 11.69
N LEU A 89 18.79 -31.18 12.11
CA LEU A 89 19.29 -29.93 11.52
C LEU A 89 20.81 -29.75 11.70
N SER A 90 21.46 -30.41 12.66
CA SER A 90 22.93 -30.36 12.81
C SER A 90 23.65 -31.22 11.76
N LEU A 91 22.93 -32.10 11.06
CA LEU A 91 23.51 -33.01 10.06
C LEU A 91 23.55 -32.40 8.66
N THR A 92 22.86 -31.29 8.41
CA THR A 92 22.89 -30.60 7.11
C THR A 92 24.14 -29.72 6.99
N THR A 93 24.60 -29.55 5.76
CA THR A 93 25.62 -28.57 5.37
C THR A 93 25.04 -27.19 5.09
N THR A 94 23.72 -27.09 4.89
CA THR A 94 23.00 -25.82 4.72
C THR A 94 23.12 -24.96 5.97
N LYS A 95 23.28 -23.64 5.77
CA LYS A 95 23.33 -22.70 6.89
C LYS A 95 21.96 -22.65 7.59
N VAL A 96 21.94 -23.03 8.86
CA VAL A 96 20.81 -22.78 9.77
C VAL A 96 21.04 -21.46 10.50
N ILE A 97 20.07 -20.55 10.44
CA ILE A 97 20.08 -19.30 11.22
C ILE A 97 19.93 -19.67 12.69
N ASN A 98 20.93 -19.25 13.47
CA ASN A 98 21.22 -19.77 14.81
C ASN A 98 21.54 -21.26 14.75
N SER A 99 22.78 -21.63 15.06
CA SER A 99 23.19 -23.02 14.90
C SER A 99 22.34 -23.95 15.75
N PRO A 100 21.95 -25.13 15.23
CA PRO A 100 21.10 -26.04 15.99
C PRO A 100 21.80 -26.54 17.27
N ARG A 101 23.13 -26.56 17.27
CA ARG A 101 23.93 -26.80 18.47
C ARG A 101 23.74 -25.69 19.51
N ALA A 102 23.89 -24.43 19.12
CA ALA A 102 23.71 -23.32 20.04
C ALA A 102 22.27 -23.25 20.59
N LEU A 103 21.26 -23.56 19.77
CA LEU A 103 19.88 -23.64 20.21
C LEU A 103 19.63 -24.71 21.28
N ARG A 104 20.43 -25.79 21.30
CA ARG A 104 20.41 -26.79 22.39
C ARG A 104 21.21 -26.37 23.62
N ASP A 105 22.37 -25.77 23.39
CA ASP A 105 23.35 -25.47 24.44
C ASP A 105 22.93 -24.24 25.27
N TYR A 106 22.07 -23.38 24.74
CA TYR A 106 21.67 -22.13 25.38
C TYR A 106 20.14 -22.00 25.50
N ASN A 107 19.63 -22.04 26.73
CA ASN A 107 18.24 -21.70 27.05
C ASN A 107 18.05 -20.17 27.08
N GLU A 108 16.93 -19.65 26.56
CA GLU A 108 16.65 -18.21 26.43
C GLU A 108 16.71 -17.42 27.75
N LYS A 109 16.45 -18.06 28.89
CA LYS A 109 16.56 -17.43 30.22
C LYS A 109 17.97 -17.52 30.77
N LEU A 110 18.69 -18.61 30.50
CA LEU A 110 20.02 -18.85 31.05
C LEU A 110 21.15 -18.22 30.22
N ILE A 111 20.92 -17.97 28.93
CA ILE A 111 21.93 -17.41 28.02
C ILE A 111 22.40 -16.01 28.44
N ALA A 112 21.59 -15.27 29.21
CA ALA A 112 21.94 -13.95 29.71
C ALA A 112 22.89 -13.98 30.93
N LEU A 113 23.00 -15.12 31.63
CA LEU A 113 23.78 -15.24 32.87
C LEU A 113 25.27 -14.85 32.76
N PRO A 114 25.99 -15.08 31.64
CA PRO A 114 27.35 -14.57 31.48
C PRO A 114 27.48 -13.04 31.58
N PHE A 115 26.36 -12.32 31.62
CA PHE A 115 26.27 -10.86 31.69
C PHE A 115 25.56 -10.38 32.97
N PHE A 116 25.72 -11.11 34.10
CA PHE A 116 25.10 -10.79 35.40
C PHE A 116 25.23 -9.32 35.82
N GLU A 117 26.32 -8.64 35.47
CA GLU A 117 26.56 -7.22 35.74
C GLU A 117 25.56 -6.28 35.07
N PHE A 118 24.90 -6.73 34.01
CA PHE A 118 23.87 -5.99 33.28
C PHE A 118 22.45 -6.45 33.62
N MET A 119 22.31 -7.51 34.40
CA MET A 119 21.03 -8.06 34.81
C MET A 119 20.56 -7.43 36.13
N PRO A 120 19.25 -7.45 36.43
CA PRO A 120 18.81 -7.33 37.81
C PRO A 120 19.49 -8.41 38.67
N PRO A 121 19.63 -8.21 40.00
CA PRO A 121 19.97 -9.29 40.91
C PRO A 121 19.17 -10.55 40.54
N THR A 122 19.89 -11.63 40.24
CA THR A 122 19.32 -12.85 39.66
C THR A 122 19.92 -14.06 40.36
N LEU A 123 19.08 -15.04 40.69
CA LEU A 123 19.45 -16.34 41.23
C LEU A 123 18.81 -17.44 40.40
N VAL A 124 19.57 -18.49 40.07
CA VAL A 124 19.02 -19.73 39.51
C VAL A 124 19.28 -20.85 40.50
N SER A 125 18.21 -21.41 41.07
CA SER A 125 18.31 -22.51 42.03
C SER A 125 17.04 -23.35 42.02
N SER A 126 17.15 -24.62 42.42
CA SER A 126 16.00 -25.45 42.75
C SER A 126 15.73 -25.49 44.26
N ARG A 127 16.68 -25.08 45.10
CA ARG A 127 16.58 -25.17 46.57
C ARG A 127 15.69 -24.07 47.10
N CYS A 128 14.58 -24.43 47.75
CA CYS A 128 13.61 -23.46 48.25
C CYS A 128 14.27 -22.50 49.26
N ARG A 129 15.19 -22.97 50.11
CA ARG A 129 15.86 -22.12 51.09
C ARG A 129 16.64 -20.97 50.45
N GLU A 130 17.44 -21.25 49.42
CA GLU A 130 18.22 -20.23 48.72
C GLU A 130 17.28 -19.22 48.02
N LEU A 131 16.18 -19.70 47.44
CA LEU A 131 15.17 -18.85 46.81
C LEU A 131 14.43 -17.97 47.83
N ILE A 132 14.09 -18.51 49.00
CA ILE A 132 13.45 -17.77 50.11
C ILE A 132 14.39 -16.68 50.63
N ASP A 133 15.66 -17.03 50.88
CA ASP A 133 16.65 -16.09 51.37
C ASP A 133 16.86 -14.94 50.36
N PHE A 134 16.86 -15.26 49.06
CA PHE A 134 16.94 -14.27 47.99
C PHE A 134 15.70 -13.36 47.92
N ILE A 135 14.49 -13.92 48.00
CA ILE A 135 13.24 -13.14 48.00
C ILE A 135 13.18 -12.24 49.23
N ALA A 136 13.64 -12.74 50.38
CA ALA A 136 13.70 -11.96 51.61
C ALA A 136 14.63 -10.75 51.49
N GLN A 137 15.72 -10.87 50.71
CA GLN A 137 16.67 -9.78 50.48
C GLN A 137 16.10 -8.65 49.60
N TYR A 138 15.27 -8.98 48.60
CA TYR A 138 14.81 -8.02 47.59
C TYR A 138 13.32 -7.65 47.65
N ASP A 139 12.58 -8.22 48.61
CA ASP A 139 11.15 -8.02 48.92
C ASP A 139 10.19 -8.46 47.81
N ARG A 140 10.37 -7.95 46.58
CA ARG A 140 9.57 -8.27 45.39
C ARG A 140 10.44 -8.87 44.31
N CYS A 141 10.16 -10.10 43.93
CA CYS A 141 10.91 -10.84 42.90
C CYS A 141 9.99 -11.41 41.84
N VAL A 142 10.57 -11.71 40.69
CA VAL A 142 9.93 -12.41 39.59
C VAL A 142 10.52 -13.80 39.49
N ILE A 143 9.68 -14.83 39.64
CA ILE A 143 10.06 -16.21 39.38
C ILE A 143 9.73 -16.56 37.93
N LYS A 144 10.72 -17.09 37.22
CA LYS A 144 10.65 -17.57 35.84
C LYS A 144 10.96 -19.06 35.79
N SER A 145 10.02 -19.85 35.28
CA SER A 145 10.28 -21.25 34.94
C SER A 145 11.17 -21.32 33.70
N LEU A 146 12.13 -22.24 33.67
CA LEU A 146 13.09 -22.35 32.57
C LEU A 146 12.48 -22.95 31.29
N ASP A 147 11.44 -23.78 31.42
CA ASP A 147 10.89 -24.60 30.32
C ASP A 147 9.38 -24.43 30.05
N SER A 148 8.69 -23.38 30.56
CA SER A 148 7.21 -23.26 30.44
C SER A 148 6.69 -22.09 29.59
N PHE A 149 5.41 -22.17 29.15
CA PHE A 149 4.71 -21.22 28.26
C PHE A 149 3.35 -20.72 28.81
N GLN A 150 2.80 -19.67 28.17
CA GLN A 150 1.42 -19.14 28.29
C GLN A 150 0.92 -18.76 29.70
N GLY A 151 1.41 -17.62 30.23
CA GLY A 151 0.88 -17.01 31.46
C GLY A 151 1.19 -17.75 32.76
N LYS A 152 1.80 -18.94 32.66
CA LYS A 152 2.41 -19.67 33.77
C LYS A 152 3.93 -19.55 33.79
N SER A 153 4.59 -18.84 32.88
CA SER A 153 6.06 -18.81 32.83
C SER A 153 6.71 -17.85 33.81
N VAL A 154 5.99 -16.82 34.23
CA VAL A 154 6.51 -15.71 35.04
C VAL A 154 5.48 -15.33 36.10
N ALA A 155 5.88 -15.24 37.36
CA ALA A 155 5.01 -14.78 38.45
C ALA A 155 5.75 -13.79 39.36
N LEU A 156 5.04 -12.79 39.86
CA LEU A 156 5.51 -11.96 40.96
C LEU A 156 5.40 -12.79 42.25
N VAL A 157 6.45 -12.77 43.07
CA VAL A 157 6.51 -13.43 44.37
C VAL A 157 7.05 -12.46 45.42
N GLU A 158 6.45 -12.51 46.60
CA GLU A 158 6.77 -11.68 47.76
C GLU A 158 7.13 -12.55 48.97
N GLN A 159 7.56 -11.94 50.08
CA GLN A 159 7.81 -12.66 51.33
C GLN A 159 6.53 -13.36 51.82
N GLY A 160 6.49 -14.68 51.71
CA GLY A 160 5.36 -15.52 52.16
C GLY A 160 4.83 -16.48 51.10
N ASP A 161 5.18 -16.30 49.82
CA ASP A 161 4.70 -17.12 48.69
C ASP A 161 5.40 -18.49 48.58
N LEU A 162 5.56 -19.18 49.70
CA LEU A 162 6.25 -20.48 49.80
C LEU A 162 5.59 -21.57 48.96
N GLN A 163 4.27 -21.48 48.77
CA GLN A 163 3.52 -22.45 47.97
C GLN A 163 3.86 -22.31 46.49
N VAL A 164 3.95 -21.08 45.97
CA VAL A 164 4.34 -20.81 44.58
C VAL A 164 5.73 -21.36 44.31
N LEU A 165 6.69 -21.18 45.23
CA LEU A 165 8.05 -21.72 45.09
C LEU A 165 8.07 -23.24 45.02
N LYS A 166 7.32 -23.93 45.90
CA LYS A 166 7.23 -25.39 45.90
C LYS A 166 6.58 -25.94 44.63
N GLU A 167 5.54 -25.28 44.15
CA GLU A 167 4.86 -25.65 42.90
C GLU A 167 5.78 -25.47 41.69
N ARG A 168 6.51 -24.34 41.64
CA ARG A 168 7.40 -23.99 40.51
C ARG A 168 8.67 -24.83 40.43
N THR A 169 9.18 -25.27 41.58
CA THR A 169 10.38 -26.12 41.67
C THR A 169 10.05 -27.61 41.67
N GLU A 170 8.76 -27.98 41.65
CA GLU A 170 8.27 -29.36 41.85
C GLU A 170 8.90 -30.04 43.08
N GLY A 171 8.96 -29.30 44.19
CA GLY A 171 9.62 -29.77 45.41
C GLY A 171 11.14 -29.91 45.26
N GLU A 172 11.79 -28.86 44.77
CA GLU A 172 13.26 -28.74 44.58
C GLU A 172 13.89 -29.61 43.48
N ARG A 173 13.07 -30.23 42.62
CA ARG A 173 13.55 -31.07 41.51
C ARG A 173 13.97 -30.26 40.29
N ILE A 174 13.29 -29.14 40.05
CA ILE A 174 13.47 -28.32 38.85
C ILE A 174 14.02 -26.95 39.27
N PRO A 175 15.12 -26.49 38.66
CA PRO A 175 15.62 -25.14 38.91
C PRO A 175 14.72 -24.09 38.28
N VAL A 176 14.61 -22.96 38.97
CA VAL A 176 13.90 -21.77 38.52
C VAL A 176 14.84 -20.58 38.54
N MET A 177 14.56 -19.59 37.70
CA MET A 177 15.24 -18.30 37.77
C MET A 177 14.39 -17.34 38.61
N VAL A 178 14.98 -16.70 39.61
CA VAL A 178 14.37 -15.62 40.38
C VAL A 178 15.16 -14.35 40.16
N GLN A 179 14.48 -13.27 39.78
CA GLN A 179 15.09 -11.96 39.52
C GLN A 179 14.41 -10.91 40.38
N GLN A 180 15.15 -9.89 40.83
CA GLN A 180 14.54 -8.73 41.49
C GLN A 180 13.49 -8.09 40.55
N PHE A 181 12.29 -7.83 41.06
CA PHE A 181 11.23 -7.16 40.30
C PHE A 181 11.65 -5.74 39.93
N GLN A 182 11.48 -5.38 38.65
CA GLN A 182 11.83 -4.06 38.13
C GLN A 182 10.57 -3.20 37.99
N GLU A 183 10.46 -2.15 38.80
CA GLU A 183 9.36 -1.16 38.73
C GLU A 183 9.23 -0.52 37.33
N GLY A 184 10.35 -0.37 36.61
CA GLY A 184 10.39 0.15 35.24
C GLY A 184 9.56 -0.65 34.23
N VAL A 185 9.10 -1.86 34.57
CA VAL A 185 8.20 -2.68 33.74
C VAL A 185 6.90 -1.95 33.38
N PHE A 186 6.44 -1.03 34.24
CA PHE A 186 5.24 -0.23 33.98
C PHE A 186 5.48 0.90 32.97
N GLU A 187 6.73 1.36 32.84
CA GLU A 187 7.14 2.33 31.82
C GLU A 187 7.30 1.64 30.46
N GLY A 188 7.73 0.38 30.47
CA GLY A 188 7.70 -0.54 29.34
C GLY A 188 8.85 -1.52 29.33
N ASP A 189 8.71 -2.55 28.50
CA ASP A 189 9.72 -3.58 28.22
C ASP A 189 10.29 -3.32 26.82
N LYS A 190 11.56 -2.87 26.78
CA LYS A 190 12.25 -2.55 25.53
C LYS A 190 12.79 -3.82 24.91
N ARG A 191 12.31 -4.11 23.69
CA ARG A 191 12.84 -5.19 22.87
C ARG A 191 13.76 -4.66 21.80
N VAL A 192 14.98 -5.17 21.77
CA VAL A 192 16.01 -4.85 20.76
C VAL A 192 16.28 -6.07 19.92
N LEU A 193 16.15 -5.95 18.59
CA LEU A 193 16.49 -7.04 17.67
C LEU A 193 17.93 -6.91 17.19
N LEU A 194 18.65 -8.02 17.17
CA LEU A 194 20.01 -8.13 16.65
C LEU A 194 20.05 -9.09 15.46
N ALA A 195 20.82 -8.74 14.44
CA ALA A 195 21.23 -9.65 13.36
C ALA A 195 22.73 -9.55 13.10
N GLY A 196 23.44 -10.67 13.16
CA GLY A 196 24.90 -10.73 13.01
C GLY A 196 25.63 -9.82 14.01
N GLY A 197 25.09 -9.70 15.23
CA GLY A 197 25.61 -8.82 16.29
C GLY A 197 25.31 -7.33 16.11
N LYS A 198 24.57 -6.93 15.06
CA LYS A 198 24.19 -5.53 14.80
C LYS A 198 22.74 -5.28 15.18
N VAL A 199 22.46 -4.10 15.73
CA VAL A 199 21.10 -3.65 16.03
C VAL A 199 20.32 -3.46 14.73
N LEU A 200 19.23 -4.20 14.61
CA LEU A 200 18.23 -4.01 13.55
C LEU A 200 17.25 -2.91 13.89
N GLY A 201 16.85 -2.80 15.17
CA GLY A 201 15.97 -1.78 15.67
C GLY A 201 15.48 -2.10 17.08
N ALA A 202 14.75 -1.16 17.69
CA ALA A 202 14.24 -1.28 19.04
C ALA A 202 12.79 -0.79 19.15
N THR A 203 11.99 -1.46 19.98
CA THR A 203 10.62 -1.07 20.30
C THR A 203 10.40 -1.11 21.80
N LEU A 204 9.73 -0.09 22.34
CA LEU A 204 9.29 -0.07 23.73
C LEU A 204 7.87 -0.63 23.83
N ARG A 205 7.71 -1.79 24.48
CA ARG A 205 6.42 -2.45 24.66
C ARG A 205 5.81 -1.97 25.97
N ARG A 206 4.76 -1.14 25.91
CA ARG A 206 4.11 -0.61 27.12
C ARG A 206 2.81 -1.37 27.42
N PRO A 207 2.55 -1.80 28.67
CA PRO A 207 1.29 -2.42 29.03
C PRO A 207 0.12 -1.45 28.83
N ARG A 208 -1.03 -1.93 28.36
CA ARG A 208 -2.24 -1.09 28.25
C ARG A 208 -2.83 -0.84 29.65
N LYS A 209 -3.45 0.33 29.85
CA LYS A 209 -4.12 0.70 31.13
C LYS A 209 -5.08 -0.42 31.57
N GLY A 210 -4.89 -0.94 32.78
CA GLY A 210 -5.72 -2.00 33.38
C GLY A 210 -5.19 -3.43 33.22
N PHE A 211 -4.06 -3.65 32.53
CA PHE A 211 -3.40 -4.95 32.45
C PHE A 211 -2.12 -4.99 33.30
N HIS A 212 -1.98 -5.99 34.18
CA HIS A 212 -0.74 -6.26 34.89
C HIS A 212 0.29 -6.90 33.95
N ALA A 213 1.46 -6.28 33.78
CA ALA A 213 2.73 -6.79 33.22
C ALA A 213 2.70 -7.83 32.06
N ASN A 214 1.58 -7.99 31.36
CA ASN A 214 1.38 -8.98 30.32
C ASN A 214 1.50 -8.27 28.96
N PHE A 215 2.64 -8.50 28.31
CA PHE A 215 3.03 -7.81 27.08
C PHE A 215 2.46 -8.43 25.81
N ALA A 216 1.69 -9.53 25.91
CA ALA A 216 1.04 -10.15 24.76
C ALA A 216 0.08 -9.19 24.02
N ASN A 217 -0.45 -8.17 24.72
CA ASN A 217 -1.34 -7.13 24.17
C ASN A 217 -0.82 -5.70 24.45
N SER A 218 0.50 -5.51 24.43
CA SER A 218 1.15 -4.22 24.66
C SER A 218 1.09 -3.25 23.46
N GLU A 219 1.20 -1.96 23.74
CA GLU A 219 1.40 -0.93 22.71
C GLU A 219 2.89 -0.85 22.36
N ALA A 220 3.24 -0.92 21.07
CA ALA A 220 4.62 -0.76 20.60
C ALA A 220 4.91 0.72 20.33
N LEU A 221 5.93 1.27 21.00
CA LEU A 221 6.32 2.67 20.92
C LEU A 221 7.76 2.81 20.41
N ARG A 222 8.00 3.89 19.65
CA ARG A 222 9.35 4.23 19.20
C ARG A 222 10.24 4.55 20.40
N THR A 223 11.46 4.06 20.36
CA THR A 223 12.45 4.27 21.42
C THR A 223 13.85 4.40 20.83
N VAL A 224 14.77 4.91 21.64
CA VAL A 224 16.19 5.01 21.32
C VAL A 224 16.96 4.24 22.40
N LEU A 225 18.13 3.73 22.02
CA LEU A 225 19.02 3.07 22.96
C LEU A 225 19.67 4.13 23.87
N THR A 226 19.75 3.84 25.16
CA THR A 226 20.54 4.65 26.10
C THR A 226 22.00 4.23 26.04
N GLY A 227 22.92 5.06 26.55
CA GLY A 227 24.36 4.74 26.52
C GLY A 227 24.70 3.42 27.22
N ARG A 228 23.98 3.08 28.29
CA ARG A 228 24.13 1.80 29.00
C ARG A 228 23.63 0.63 28.15
N GLU A 229 22.50 0.79 27.46
CA GLU A 229 21.97 -0.25 26.59
C GLU A 229 22.87 -0.49 25.37
N GLU A 230 23.47 0.57 24.81
CA GLU A 230 24.48 0.45 23.76
C GLU A 230 25.72 -0.32 24.24
N GLU A 231 26.18 -0.09 25.47
CA GLU A 231 27.28 -0.85 26.09
C GLU A 231 26.93 -2.34 26.24
N ILE A 232 25.72 -2.65 26.71
CA ILE A 232 25.21 -4.03 26.81
C ILE A 232 25.27 -4.69 25.43
N LEU A 233 24.73 -4.03 24.41
CA LEU A 233 24.66 -4.56 23.05
C LEU A 233 26.05 -4.74 22.43
N ALA A 234 26.99 -3.83 22.70
CA ALA A 234 28.37 -3.93 22.24
C ALA A 234 29.11 -5.13 22.82
N ARG A 235 28.72 -5.60 24.02
CA ARG A 235 29.30 -6.81 24.65
C ARG A 235 28.55 -8.09 24.27
N VAL A 236 27.21 -8.05 24.26
CA VAL A 236 26.36 -9.22 24.00
C VAL A 236 26.39 -9.62 22.52
N GLY A 237 26.33 -8.65 21.60
CA GLY A 237 26.25 -8.90 20.15
C GLY A 237 27.39 -9.77 19.61
N PRO A 238 28.67 -9.39 19.79
CA PRO A 238 29.80 -10.20 19.34
C PRO A 238 29.86 -11.58 20.00
N TRP A 239 29.56 -11.67 21.30
CA TRP A 239 29.57 -12.93 22.06
C TRP A 239 28.56 -13.96 21.53
N LEU A 240 27.39 -13.50 21.09
CA LEU A 240 26.36 -14.34 20.44
C LEU A 240 26.85 -14.86 19.09
N VAL A 241 27.44 -13.98 18.27
CA VAL A 241 27.96 -14.34 16.93
C VAL A 241 29.08 -15.37 17.03
N GLU A 242 29.98 -15.25 18.02
CA GLU A 242 31.03 -16.24 18.30
C GLU A 242 30.48 -17.64 18.61
N ARG A 243 29.24 -17.72 19.08
CA ARG A 243 28.51 -18.96 19.39
C ARG A 243 27.59 -19.42 18.26
N ASP A 244 27.73 -18.81 17.08
CA ASP A 244 26.90 -19.05 15.91
C ASP A 244 25.41 -18.76 16.16
N ILE A 245 25.12 -17.77 17.02
CA ILE A 245 23.80 -17.20 17.24
C ILE A 245 23.76 -15.84 16.54
N HIS A 246 23.00 -15.77 15.45
CA HIS A 246 22.98 -14.64 14.53
C HIS A 246 21.72 -13.81 14.57
N PHE A 247 20.59 -14.31 15.08
CA PHE A 247 19.34 -13.57 15.11
C PHE A 247 18.66 -13.69 16.47
N THR A 248 18.58 -12.59 17.21
CA THR A 248 18.13 -12.61 18.62
C THR A 248 17.29 -11.38 18.96
N GLY A 249 16.46 -11.52 20.00
CA GLY A 249 15.75 -10.42 20.66
C GLY A 249 16.22 -10.27 22.09
N LEU A 250 16.59 -9.06 22.50
CA LEU A 250 17.00 -8.76 23.87
C LEU A 250 15.91 -7.95 24.55
N ASP A 251 15.54 -8.36 25.77
CA ASP A 251 14.54 -7.69 26.60
C ASP A 251 15.22 -6.88 27.70
N LEU A 252 14.95 -5.58 27.69
CA LEU A 252 15.53 -4.61 28.62
C LEU A 252 14.42 -3.89 29.37
N ILE A 253 14.51 -3.88 30.70
CA ILE A 253 13.62 -3.12 31.58
C ILE A 253 14.48 -2.18 32.41
N GLY A 254 14.23 -0.87 32.31
CA GLY A 254 15.02 0.13 33.06
C GLY A 254 16.53 0.01 32.82
N GLU A 255 16.95 -0.18 31.57
CA GLU A 255 18.35 -0.39 31.15
C GLU A 255 19.01 -1.69 31.66
N GLN A 256 18.25 -2.61 32.25
CA GLN A 256 18.76 -3.91 32.70
C GLN A 256 18.33 -5.03 31.76
N LEU A 257 19.27 -5.91 31.41
CA LEU A 257 19.04 -7.07 30.55
C LEU A 257 18.28 -8.16 31.33
N THR A 258 17.11 -8.55 30.85
CA THR A 258 16.25 -9.51 31.56
C THR A 258 16.14 -10.88 30.89
N GLU A 259 16.26 -10.95 29.56
CA GLU A 259 16.15 -12.17 28.76
C GLU A 259 16.79 -11.97 27.37
N ILE A 260 17.26 -13.06 26.75
CA ILE A 260 17.71 -13.06 25.34
C ILE A 260 16.99 -14.19 24.61
N ASN A 261 16.05 -13.85 23.73
CA ASN A 261 15.34 -14.81 22.89
C ASN A 261 16.17 -15.17 21.65
N ILE A 262 16.36 -16.48 21.42
CA ILE A 262 17.19 -17.00 20.32
C ILE A 262 16.41 -17.94 19.38
N THR A 263 15.27 -18.50 19.78
CA THR A 263 14.42 -19.31 18.90
C THR A 263 13.18 -18.56 18.43
N CYS A 264 12.68 -17.61 19.23
CA CYS A 264 11.51 -16.80 18.90
C CYS A 264 11.74 -15.29 19.06
N PRO A 265 12.72 -14.70 18.34
CA PRO A 265 12.92 -13.25 18.34
C PRO A 265 11.75 -12.55 17.63
N THR A 266 10.74 -12.13 18.40
CA THR A 266 9.59 -11.38 17.87
C THR A 266 9.82 -9.88 17.89
N GLY A 267 9.00 -9.11 17.16
CA GLY A 267 9.04 -7.64 17.16
C GLY A 267 9.51 -7.01 15.86
N ILE A 268 9.89 -7.80 14.84
CA ILE A 268 10.35 -7.24 13.55
C ILE A 268 9.25 -6.42 12.87
N ILE A 269 7.99 -6.87 12.98
CA ILE A 269 6.83 -6.16 12.41
C ILE A 269 6.63 -4.84 13.16
N GLN A 270 6.69 -4.85 14.49
CA GLN A 270 6.53 -3.65 15.32
C GLN A 270 7.61 -2.62 15.01
N ILE A 271 8.88 -3.05 14.94
CA ILE A 271 10.00 -2.19 14.57
C ILE A 271 9.81 -1.65 13.15
N SER A 272 9.47 -2.52 12.19
CA SER A 272 9.21 -2.10 10.81
C SER A 272 8.07 -1.08 10.73
N GLU A 273 6.98 -1.27 11.48
CA GLU A 273 5.86 -0.33 11.54
C GLU A 273 6.26 1.03 12.14
N LEU A 274 7.14 1.03 13.15
CA LEU A 274 7.65 2.26 13.77
C LEU A 274 8.70 2.98 12.91
N GLU A 275 9.38 2.26 12.01
CA GLU A 275 10.41 2.78 11.10
C GLU A 275 9.87 3.20 9.72
N LYS A 276 8.63 2.81 9.39
CA LYS A 276 7.93 3.27 8.19
C LYS A 276 7.98 4.80 8.08
N LYS A 277 8.31 5.30 6.89
CA LYS A 277 8.39 6.73 6.62
C LYS A 277 7.12 7.18 5.91
N ASP A 278 6.33 8.00 6.57
CA ASP A 278 5.05 8.45 6.04
C ASP A 278 5.22 9.44 4.88
N LEU A 279 4.18 9.54 4.04
CA LEU A 279 3.96 10.74 3.24
C LEU A 279 3.44 11.83 4.19
N THR A 280 4.14 12.97 4.27
CA THR A 280 3.70 14.08 5.11
C THR A 280 3.65 15.37 4.31
N GLY A 281 2.52 16.06 4.40
CA GLY A 281 2.34 17.45 3.98
C GLY A 281 2.07 18.29 5.21
N GLN A 282 2.85 19.36 5.40
CA GLN A 282 2.70 20.28 6.53
C GLN A 282 2.37 21.68 6.01
N ASN A 283 1.22 22.20 6.43
CA ASN A 283 0.70 23.53 6.11
C ASN A 283 0.78 23.86 4.62
N VAL A 284 0.39 22.91 3.77
CA VAL A 284 0.46 23.02 2.31
C VAL A 284 -0.60 24.01 1.83
N GLY A 285 -0.16 25.10 1.20
CA GLY A 285 -1.03 26.13 0.66
C GLY A 285 -0.90 26.26 -0.86
N LYS A 286 -2.01 26.61 -1.53
CA LYS A 286 -2.02 26.94 -2.96
C LYS A 286 -2.95 28.11 -3.27
N THR A 287 -2.36 29.22 -3.73
CA THR A 287 -3.08 30.33 -4.36
C THR A 287 -2.73 30.41 -5.85
N TYR A 288 -3.73 30.48 -6.71
CA TYR A 288 -3.52 30.69 -8.15
C TYR A 288 -3.35 32.19 -8.46
N GLY A 289 -2.72 32.51 -9.59
CA GLY A 289 -2.48 33.91 -10.00
C GLY A 289 -3.75 34.76 -10.16
N SER A 290 -4.91 34.11 -10.30
CA SER A 290 -6.24 34.76 -10.28
C SER A 290 -6.69 35.21 -8.90
N GLY A 291 -5.93 34.95 -7.83
CA GLY A 291 -6.28 35.23 -6.43
C GLY A 291 -7.11 34.13 -5.75
N VAL A 292 -7.54 33.10 -6.48
CA VAL A 292 -8.30 31.97 -5.90
C VAL A 292 -7.39 31.12 -5.02
N ARG A 293 -7.76 30.99 -3.74
CA ARG A 293 -7.14 30.07 -2.77
C ARG A 293 -7.75 28.68 -2.94
N ALA A 294 -6.94 27.74 -3.39
CA ALA A 294 -7.37 26.36 -3.63
C ALA A 294 -6.99 25.42 -2.48
N LEU A 295 -5.99 25.78 -1.67
CA LEU A 295 -5.64 25.09 -0.42
C LEU A 295 -5.25 26.12 0.65
N GLU A 296 -5.83 25.98 1.84
CA GLU A 296 -5.62 26.81 3.02
C GLU A 296 -4.94 25.97 4.11
N GLU A 297 -3.60 25.93 4.09
CA GLU A 297 -2.75 25.31 5.12
C GLU A 297 -3.09 23.84 5.44
N VAL A 298 -3.26 23.02 4.41
CA VAL A 298 -3.57 21.60 4.57
C VAL A 298 -2.37 20.84 5.16
N SER A 299 -2.58 20.22 6.32
CA SER A 299 -1.65 19.27 6.92
C SER A 299 -2.20 17.86 6.83
N LEU A 300 -1.50 16.97 6.14
CA LEU A 300 -1.92 15.59 5.85
C LEU A 300 -0.77 14.62 6.10
N ALA A 301 -1.03 13.49 6.75
CA ALA A 301 -0.04 12.43 6.95
C ALA A 301 -0.65 11.09 6.53
N VAL A 302 -0.05 10.43 5.54
CA VAL A 302 -0.47 9.12 5.05
C VAL A 302 0.62 8.10 5.40
N LYS A 303 0.24 7.06 6.12
CA LYS A 303 1.20 6.05 6.59
C LYS A 303 1.66 5.15 5.45
N GLU A 304 2.89 4.67 5.53
CA GLU A 304 3.39 3.72 4.54
C GLU A 304 2.62 2.39 4.58
N GLY A 305 2.13 1.97 3.42
CA GLY A 305 1.26 0.80 3.25
C GLY A 305 -0.20 1.06 3.63
N ASP A 306 -0.58 2.31 3.95
CA ASP A 306 -1.98 2.67 4.18
C ASP A 306 -2.75 2.74 2.86
N PHE A 307 -4.03 2.37 2.90
CA PHE A 307 -4.98 2.64 1.84
C PHE A 307 -5.78 3.89 2.26
N PHE A 308 -5.34 5.04 1.77
CA PHE A 308 -5.87 6.33 2.15
C PHE A 308 -6.89 6.88 1.16
N GLY A 309 -8.06 7.25 1.65
CA GLY A 309 -9.11 7.89 0.86
C GLY A 309 -9.14 9.40 1.07
N LEU A 310 -8.95 10.20 0.01
CA LEU A 310 -9.15 11.64 0.02
C LEU A 310 -10.50 12.00 -0.60
N LEU A 311 -11.46 12.38 0.24
CA LEU A 311 -12.85 12.64 -0.13
C LEU A 311 -13.18 14.13 -0.07
N GLY A 312 -14.17 14.55 -0.84
CA GLY A 312 -14.65 15.93 -0.85
C GLY A 312 -15.47 16.25 -2.09
N PRO A 313 -16.25 17.33 -2.10
CA PRO A 313 -17.00 17.76 -3.28
C PRO A 313 -16.09 18.19 -4.44
N ASN A 314 -16.67 18.39 -5.62
CA ASN A 314 -15.95 18.95 -6.76
C ASN A 314 -15.48 20.37 -6.43
N GLY A 315 -14.22 20.69 -6.74
CA GLY A 315 -13.61 21.97 -6.37
C GLY A 315 -13.15 22.08 -4.92
N ALA A 316 -13.22 21.00 -4.11
CA ALA A 316 -12.77 21.01 -2.73
C ALA A 316 -11.25 21.13 -2.52
N GLY A 317 -10.45 20.91 -3.57
CA GLY A 317 -8.97 20.94 -3.50
C GLY A 317 -8.28 19.58 -3.71
N LYS A 318 -9.03 18.47 -3.86
CA LYS A 318 -8.48 17.10 -4.05
C LYS A 318 -7.40 17.00 -5.14
N THR A 319 -7.76 17.38 -6.37
CA THR A 319 -6.85 17.36 -7.53
C THR A 319 -5.68 18.31 -7.35
N THR A 320 -5.87 19.45 -6.68
CA THR A 320 -4.79 20.38 -6.34
C THR A 320 -3.80 19.74 -5.36
N THR A 321 -4.29 19.04 -4.33
CA THR A 321 -3.45 18.32 -3.35
C THR A 321 -2.64 17.23 -4.05
N ILE A 322 -3.27 16.38 -4.86
CA ILE A 322 -2.57 15.36 -5.65
C ILE A 322 -1.56 16.00 -6.60
N GLY A 323 -1.96 17.09 -7.27
CA GLY A 323 -1.10 17.83 -8.18
C GLY A 323 0.16 18.36 -7.50
N ILE A 324 0.08 18.78 -6.24
CA ILE A 324 1.25 19.22 -5.47
C ILE A 324 2.17 18.04 -5.13
N VAL A 325 1.61 16.93 -4.62
CA VAL A 325 2.40 15.72 -4.29
C VAL A 325 3.14 15.18 -5.51
N THR A 326 2.53 15.30 -6.69
CA THR A 326 3.09 14.87 -7.98
C THR A 326 3.86 15.98 -8.71
N SER A 327 3.97 17.18 -8.12
CA SER A 327 4.53 18.42 -8.68
C SER A 327 3.97 18.83 -10.06
N LEU A 328 2.80 18.35 -10.44
CA LEU A 328 2.00 18.94 -11.52
C LEU A 328 1.55 20.36 -11.17
N VAL A 329 1.41 20.65 -9.87
CA VAL A 329 1.03 21.95 -9.34
C VAL A 329 2.09 22.43 -8.36
N THR A 330 2.69 23.59 -8.61
CA THR A 330 3.62 24.21 -7.66
C THR A 330 2.86 24.76 -6.45
N LYS A 331 3.18 24.31 -5.24
CA LYS A 331 2.64 24.88 -4.00
C LYS A 331 3.08 26.33 -3.80
N THR A 332 2.27 27.13 -3.11
CA THR A 332 2.65 28.50 -2.70
C THR A 332 3.28 28.55 -1.30
N ALA A 333 2.97 27.59 -0.43
CA ALA A 333 3.50 27.50 0.92
C ALA A 333 3.51 26.05 1.44
N GLY A 334 4.18 25.83 2.57
CA GLY A 334 4.25 24.52 3.24
C GLY A 334 5.36 23.61 2.73
N ARG A 335 5.40 22.39 3.27
CA ARG A 335 6.42 21.37 2.97
C ARG A 335 5.76 20.03 2.67
N VAL A 336 6.32 19.29 1.72
CA VAL A 336 5.85 17.94 1.35
C VAL A 336 7.03 16.99 1.31
N GLU A 337 6.94 15.89 2.06
CA GLU A 337 7.91 14.80 2.08
C GLU A 337 7.26 13.49 1.68
N VAL A 338 7.89 12.76 0.76
CA VAL A 338 7.45 11.45 0.28
C VAL A 338 8.48 10.41 0.75
N PHE A 339 8.10 9.52 1.68
CA PHE A 339 9.00 8.54 2.29
C PHE A 339 10.31 9.16 2.84
N GLY A 340 10.20 10.36 3.42
CA GLY A 340 11.32 11.15 3.94
C GLY A 340 12.16 11.90 2.88
N ILE A 341 11.72 11.94 1.62
CA ILE A 341 12.32 12.76 0.57
C ILE A 341 11.49 14.03 0.38
N ASP A 342 12.11 15.17 0.64
CA ASP A 342 11.50 16.47 0.39
C ASP A 342 11.40 16.75 -1.11
N ILE A 343 10.19 17.00 -1.60
CA ILE A 343 9.94 17.21 -3.04
C ILE A 343 10.62 18.47 -3.58
N ASP A 344 10.95 19.45 -2.73
CA ASP A 344 11.67 20.65 -3.18
C ASP A 344 13.18 20.42 -3.27
N LYS A 345 13.73 19.39 -2.59
CA LYS A 345 15.17 19.09 -2.53
C LYS A 345 15.61 18.04 -3.54
N ASP A 346 14.90 16.90 -3.59
CA ASP A 346 15.23 15.79 -4.49
C ASP A 346 13.97 15.18 -5.09
N PHE A 347 13.37 15.98 -5.98
CA PHE A 347 12.14 15.59 -6.64
C PHE A 347 12.27 14.34 -7.54
N PRO A 348 13.36 14.15 -8.33
CA PRO A 348 13.51 12.95 -9.14
C PRO A 348 13.53 11.66 -8.30
N ALA A 349 14.13 11.68 -7.11
CA ALA A 349 14.09 10.53 -6.20
C ALA A 349 12.68 10.27 -5.66
N ALA A 350 11.94 11.33 -5.29
CA ALA A 350 10.53 11.22 -4.89
C ALA A 350 9.67 10.58 -6.00
N LYS A 351 9.80 11.06 -7.25
CA LYS A 351 9.04 10.55 -8.42
C LYS A 351 9.25 9.08 -8.71
N LYS A 352 10.46 8.55 -8.53
CA LYS A 352 10.74 7.12 -8.73
C LYS A 352 9.91 6.23 -7.80
N MET A 353 9.45 6.77 -6.66
CA MET A 353 8.62 6.05 -5.71
C MET A 353 7.12 6.22 -5.95
N ILE A 354 6.70 7.12 -6.85
CA ILE A 354 5.29 7.47 -7.06
C ILE A 354 4.80 6.92 -8.41
N GLY A 355 3.69 6.19 -8.40
CA GLY A 355 2.88 5.88 -9.58
C GLY A 355 1.63 6.75 -9.58
N VAL A 356 1.30 7.37 -10.71
CA VAL A 356 0.13 8.26 -10.82
C VAL A 356 -0.81 7.74 -11.90
N VAL A 357 -2.08 7.63 -11.56
CA VAL A 357 -3.18 7.26 -12.46
C VAL A 357 -4.16 8.42 -12.49
N PRO A 358 -4.08 9.30 -13.51
CA PRO A 358 -4.90 10.50 -13.59
C PRO A 358 -6.36 10.18 -13.95
N GLN A 359 -7.23 11.19 -13.80
CA GLN A 359 -8.65 11.08 -14.16
C GLN A 359 -8.85 10.91 -15.68
N GLU A 360 -8.10 11.63 -16.53
CA GLU A 360 -8.23 11.53 -17.99
C GLU A 360 -7.24 10.54 -18.63
N PHE A 361 -7.63 9.93 -19.75
CA PHE A 361 -6.74 9.07 -20.53
C PHE A 361 -5.63 9.89 -21.19
N ASN A 362 -4.39 9.65 -20.79
CA ASN A 362 -3.24 10.43 -21.23
C ASN A 362 -2.30 9.72 -22.23
N PHE A 363 -2.52 8.44 -22.55
CA PHE A 363 -1.67 7.70 -23.49
C PHE A 363 -2.07 7.85 -24.98
N SER A 364 -1.12 7.54 -25.87
CA SER A 364 -1.36 7.50 -27.32
C SER A 364 -2.38 6.43 -27.70
N ILE A 365 -3.48 6.85 -28.34
CA ILE A 365 -4.55 5.93 -28.76
C ILE A 365 -4.15 5.00 -29.93
N PHE A 366 -3.06 5.32 -30.63
CA PHE A 366 -2.60 4.55 -31.80
C PHE A 366 -1.54 3.52 -31.45
N GLU A 367 -0.94 3.60 -30.25
CA GLU A 367 0.10 2.67 -29.82
C GLU A 367 -0.49 1.38 -29.27
N LYS A 368 0.32 0.31 -29.30
CA LYS A 368 -0.07 -0.98 -28.72
C LYS A 368 -0.03 -0.90 -27.20
N VAL A 369 -0.89 -1.68 -26.56
CA VAL A 369 -0.99 -1.76 -25.09
C VAL A 369 0.36 -2.08 -24.43
N GLU A 370 1.12 -3.05 -24.94
CA GLU A 370 2.45 -3.41 -24.42
C GLU A 370 3.47 -2.28 -24.60
N ASP A 371 3.44 -1.60 -25.75
CA ASP A 371 4.35 -0.50 -26.07
C ASP A 371 4.13 0.69 -25.13
N ILE A 372 2.88 1.01 -24.80
CA ILE A 372 2.52 2.09 -23.86
C ILE A 372 3.12 1.82 -22.47
N VAL A 373 2.97 0.60 -21.95
CA VAL A 373 3.46 0.23 -20.61
C VAL A 373 5.00 0.17 -20.59
N THR A 374 5.61 -0.41 -21.62
CA THR A 374 7.08 -0.52 -21.69
C THR A 374 7.76 0.83 -21.95
N GLN A 375 7.16 1.72 -22.72
CA GLN A 375 7.66 3.08 -22.91
C GLN A 375 7.67 3.86 -21.59
N GLN A 376 6.63 3.70 -20.77
CA GLN A 376 6.59 4.31 -19.44
C GLN A 376 7.78 3.86 -18.61
N ALA A 377 8.08 2.56 -18.55
CA ALA A 377 9.23 2.04 -17.80
C ALA A 377 10.56 2.67 -18.27
N GLY A 378 10.68 2.95 -19.57
CA GLY A 378 11.83 3.66 -20.15
C GLY A 378 12.03 5.06 -19.56
N TYR A 379 10.95 5.82 -19.28
CA TYR A 379 11.04 7.13 -18.62
C TYR A 379 11.54 7.05 -17.16
N TYR A 380 11.55 5.86 -16.56
CA TYR A 380 12.10 5.59 -15.22
C TYR A 380 13.50 4.95 -15.28
N GLY A 381 14.07 4.80 -16.50
CA GLY A 381 15.40 4.22 -16.69
C GLY A 381 15.43 2.68 -16.59
N ILE A 382 14.28 2.02 -16.70
CA ILE A 382 14.18 0.56 -16.59
C ILE A 382 14.61 -0.08 -17.91
N PRO A 383 15.53 -1.07 -17.91
CA PRO A 383 15.94 -1.77 -19.11
C PRO A 383 14.77 -2.45 -19.83
N ARG A 384 14.76 -2.43 -21.17
CA ARG A 384 13.65 -2.97 -21.99
C ARG A 384 13.24 -4.39 -21.61
N ARG A 385 14.20 -5.28 -21.32
CA ARG A 385 13.92 -6.66 -20.91
C ARG A 385 13.08 -6.70 -19.63
N GLN A 386 13.50 -5.98 -18.59
CA GLN A 386 12.77 -5.88 -17.33
C GLN A 386 11.43 -5.16 -17.50
N ALA A 387 11.37 -4.13 -18.36
CA ALA A 387 10.13 -3.45 -18.69
C ALA A 387 9.09 -4.39 -19.32
N LEU A 388 9.50 -5.30 -20.21
CA LEU A 388 8.63 -6.31 -20.82
C LEU A 388 8.15 -7.35 -19.79
N GLU A 389 9.03 -7.77 -18.88
CA GLU A 389 8.67 -8.67 -17.77
C GLU A 389 7.62 -8.02 -16.84
N ASN A 390 7.86 -6.79 -16.39
CA ASN A 390 6.93 -6.01 -15.57
C ASN A 390 5.60 -5.77 -16.29
N ALA A 391 5.65 -5.35 -17.56
CA ALA A 391 4.47 -5.14 -18.38
C ALA A 391 3.65 -6.43 -18.50
N GLY A 392 4.30 -7.57 -18.74
CA GLY A 392 3.61 -8.85 -18.80
C GLY A 392 2.94 -9.26 -17.50
N THR A 393 3.59 -9.02 -16.37
CA THR A 393 3.00 -9.26 -15.04
C THR A 393 1.74 -8.43 -14.83
N TYR A 394 1.81 -7.10 -15.00
CA TYR A 394 0.67 -6.22 -14.75
C TYR A 394 -0.45 -6.38 -15.77
N LEU A 395 -0.12 -6.56 -17.06
CA LEU A 395 -1.13 -6.80 -18.10
C LEU A 395 -1.87 -8.13 -17.88
N ARG A 396 -1.21 -9.17 -17.34
CA ARG A 396 -1.89 -10.42 -16.96
C ARG A 396 -2.83 -10.21 -15.77
N LYS A 397 -2.32 -9.62 -14.67
CA LYS A 397 -3.12 -9.35 -13.47
C LYS A 397 -4.35 -8.48 -13.74
N LEU A 398 -4.25 -7.55 -14.68
CA LEU A 398 -5.34 -6.65 -15.08
C LEU A 398 -6.20 -7.19 -16.23
N GLY A 399 -5.97 -8.42 -16.71
CA GLY A 399 -6.77 -9.04 -17.77
C GLY A 399 -6.66 -8.36 -19.14
N LEU A 400 -5.49 -7.80 -19.46
CA LEU A 400 -5.19 -7.12 -20.72
C LEU A 400 -4.17 -7.86 -21.60
N TRP A 401 -3.62 -8.98 -21.14
CA TRP A 401 -2.54 -9.70 -21.82
C TRP A 401 -2.88 -10.14 -23.24
N ASP A 402 -4.11 -10.58 -23.49
CA ASP A 402 -4.56 -11.02 -24.82
C ASP A 402 -4.69 -9.85 -25.81
N LYS A 403 -4.81 -8.63 -25.29
CA LYS A 403 -4.91 -7.38 -26.05
C LYS A 403 -3.60 -6.61 -26.09
N ARG A 404 -2.50 -7.18 -25.62
CA ARG A 404 -1.19 -6.51 -25.53
C ARG A 404 -0.69 -5.96 -26.87
N LYS A 405 -1.04 -6.64 -27.98
CA LYS A 405 -0.68 -6.28 -29.36
C LYS A 405 -1.72 -5.40 -30.06
N THR A 406 -2.85 -5.12 -29.41
CA THR A 406 -3.95 -4.32 -29.94
C THR A 406 -3.67 -2.83 -29.72
N ALA A 407 -4.15 -1.96 -30.62
CA ALA A 407 -4.04 -0.52 -30.46
C ALA A 407 -4.98 -0.01 -29.35
N ALA A 408 -4.54 0.97 -28.56
CA ALA A 408 -5.28 1.43 -27.39
C ALA A 408 -6.67 2.04 -27.72
N ARG A 409 -6.88 2.57 -28.93
CA ARG A 409 -8.18 3.06 -29.40
C ARG A 409 -9.27 1.99 -29.42
N GLU A 410 -8.90 0.73 -29.65
CA GLU A 410 -9.81 -0.43 -29.76
C GLU A 410 -10.22 -1.00 -28.39
N LEU A 411 -9.64 -0.47 -27.30
CA LEU A 411 -10.01 -0.84 -25.94
C LEU A 411 -11.30 -0.14 -25.49
N SER A 412 -12.12 -0.85 -24.72
CA SER A 412 -13.24 -0.26 -23.98
C SER A 412 -12.74 0.74 -22.93
N GLY A 413 -13.61 1.63 -22.44
CA GLY A 413 -13.27 2.60 -21.39
C GLY A 413 -12.66 1.95 -20.15
N GLY A 414 -13.26 0.87 -19.65
CA GLY A 414 -12.72 0.11 -18.50
C GLY A 414 -11.38 -0.58 -18.79
N MET A 415 -11.14 -1.03 -20.03
CA MET A 415 -9.83 -1.57 -20.42
C MET A 415 -8.76 -0.48 -20.50
N LYS A 416 -9.10 0.71 -21.00
CA LYS A 416 -8.23 1.89 -20.98
C LYS A 416 -7.86 2.30 -19.57
N ARG A 417 -8.81 2.24 -18.63
CA ARG A 417 -8.57 2.52 -17.21
C ARG A 417 -7.59 1.54 -16.58
N ARG A 418 -7.80 0.23 -16.81
CA ARG A 418 -6.86 -0.81 -16.37
C ARG A 418 -5.47 -0.65 -16.99
N LEU A 419 -5.39 -0.22 -18.25
CA LEU A 419 -4.12 0.08 -18.90
C LEU A 419 -3.38 1.23 -18.19
N MET A 420 -4.07 2.27 -17.73
CA MET A 420 -3.43 3.35 -16.96
C MET A 420 -2.87 2.84 -15.62
N ILE A 421 -3.58 1.94 -14.95
CA ILE A 421 -3.09 1.32 -13.72
C ILE A 421 -1.84 0.47 -14.00
N ALA A 422 -1.86 -0.38 -15.02
CA ALA A 422 -0.70 -1.19 -15.42
C ALA A 422 0.52 -0.31 -15.70
N ARG A 423 0.29 0.80 -16.38
CA ARG A 423 1.31 1.79 -16.70
C ARG A 423 1.85 2.48 -15.44
N GLY A 424 0.99 2.92 -14.52
CA GLY A 424 1.39 3.56 -13.27
C GLY A 424 2.20 2.64 -12.35
N LEU A 425 2.09 1.32 -12.54
CA LEU A 425 2.76 0.30 -11.73
C LEU A 425 4.05 -0.26 -12.35
N VAL A 426 4.32 -0.01 -13.62
CA VAL A 426 5.41 -0.69 -14.36
C VAL A 426 6.80 -0.49 -13.74
N HIS A 427 7.00 0.59 -13.00
CA HIS A 427 8.24 0.90 -12.28
C HIS A 427 8.23 0.49 -10.82
N ASN A 428 7.25 -0.29 -10.38
CA ASN A 428 7.09 -0.81 -9.03
C ASN A 428 7.12 0.30 -7.95
N PRO A 429 6.18 1.26 -7.99
CA PRO A 429 6.16 2.38 -7.05
C PRO A 429 5.86 1.93 -5.62
N ARG A 430 6.34 2.71 -4.64
CA ARG A 430 5.99 2.55 -3.21
C ARG A 430 4.69 3.28 -2.85
N LEU A 431 4.34 4.33 -3.60
CA LEU A 431 3.10 5.09 -3.48
C LEU A 431 2.36 5.08 -4.81
N LEU A 432 1.11 4.60 -4.83
CA LEU A 432 0.21 4.68 -5.98
C LEU A 432 -0.89 5.71 -5.71
N ILE A 433 -1.02 6.71 -6.58
CA ILE A 433 -2.08 7.72 -6.51
C ILE A 433 -3.08 7.45 -7.62
N LEU A 434 -4.35 7.30 -7.25
CA LEU A 434 -5.47 6.98 -8.12
C LEU A 434 -6.48 8.12 -8.08
N ASP A 435 -6.59 8.86 -9.19
CA ASP A 435 -7.55 9.95 -9.30
C ASP A 435 -8.85 9.53 -10.00
N GLU A 436 -9.89 9.26 -9.22
CA GLU A 436 -11.19 8.72 -9.65
C GLU A 436 -11.05 7.46 -10.55
N PRO A 437 -10.38 6.39 -10.07
CA PRO A 437 -10.01 5.22 -10.87
C PRO A 437 -11.18 4.44 -11.46
N THR A 438 -12.37 4.56 -10.92
CA THR A 438 -13.56 3.76 -11.22
C THR A 438 -14.62 4.52 -12.00
N ALA A 439 -14.40 5.81 -12.28
CA ALA A 439 -15.33 6.64 -13.02
C ALA A 439 -15.60 6.04 -14.41
N GLY A 440 -16.88 5.78 -14.71
CA GLY A 440 -17.31 5.20 -15.99
C GLY A 440 -16.96 3.72 -16.18
N VAL A 441 -16.61 3.00 -15.11
CA VAL A 441 -16.40 1.54 -15.11
C VAL A 441 -17.64 0.82 -14.58
N ASP A 442 -18.06 -0.20 -15.32
CA ASP A 442 -19.17 -1.10 -14.96
C ASP A 442 -18.96 -1.79 -13.60
N VAL A 443 -20.05 -2.12 -12.91
CA VAL A 443 -20.11 -2.63 -11.53
C VAL A 443 -19.30 -3.91 -11.37
N GLU A 444 -19.38 -4.84 -12.32
CA GLU A 444 -18.68 -6.12 -12.26
C GLU A 444 -17.15 -5.93 -12.41
N LEU A 445 -16.74 -5.09 -13.36
CA LEU A 445 -15.33 -4.78 -13.61
C LEU A 445 -14.68 -3.98 -12.47
N ARG A 446 -15.48 -3.20 -11.74
CA ARG A 446 -15.05 -2.45 -10.57
C ARG A 446 -14.54 -3.35 -9.45
N ARG A 447 -15.25 -4.47 -9.18
CA ARG A 447 -14.88 -5.43 -8.14
C ARG A 447 -13.53 -6.09 -8.39
N GLY A 448 -13.25 -6.51 -9.62
CA GLY A 448 -11.95 -7.11 -9.97
C GLY A 448 -10.79 -6.12 -9.79
N MET A 449 -11.02 -4.84 -10.09
CA MET A 449 -10.02 -3.79 -9.86
C MET A 449 -9.79 -3.53 -8.37
N TRP A 450 -10.85 -3.53 -7.56
CA TRP A 450 -10.76 -3.40 -6.11
C TRP A 450 -9.92 -4.51 -5.50
N THR A 451 -10.19 -5.77 -5.83
CA THR A 451 -9.40 -6.92 -5.35
C THR A 451 -7.92 -6.77 -5.72
N PHE A 452 -7.63 -6.34 -6.96
CA PHE A 452 -6.24 -6.11 -7.37
C PHE A 452 -5.56 -4.98 -6.59
N LEU A 453 -6.27 -3.89 -6.29
CA LEU A 453 -5.73 -2.78 -5.48
C LEU A 453 -5.52 -3.20 -4.01
N GLU A 454 -6.44 -3.98 -3.45
CA GLU A 454 -6.30 -4.58 -2.11
C GLU A 454 -5.07 -5.51 -2.06
N GLU A 455 -4.88 -6.37 -3.06
CA GLU A 455 -3.68 -7.23 -3.17
C GLU A 455 -2.39 -6.42 -3.22
N LEU A 456 -2.37 -5.32 -3.96
CA LEU A 456 -1.20 -4.43 -4.03
C LEU A 456 -0.93 -3.73 -2.70
N ASN A 457 -1.97 -3.25 -2.03
CA ASN A 457 -1.84 -2.63 -0.71
C ASN A 457 -1.34 -3.63 0.34
N ASN A 458 -1.85 -4.87 0.32
CA ASN A 458 -1.37 -5.97 1.15
C ASN A 458 0.10 -6.35 0.89
N GLN A 459 0.64 -6.05 -0.31
CA GLN A 459 2.07 -6.19 -0.63
C GLN A 459 2.93 -5.03 -0.08
N GLY A 460 2.32 -4.06 0.60
CA GLY A 460 2.99 -2.91 1.23
C GLY A 460 3.00 -1.64 0.39
N VAL A 461 2.32 -1.60 -0.76
CA VAL A 461 2.18 -0.38 -1.55
C VAL A 461 1.23 0.59 -0.84
N THR A 462 1.67 1.83 -0.63
CA THR A 462 0.81 2.90 -0.11
C THR A 462 -0.12 3.34 -1.23
N ILE A 463 -1.43 3.44 -0.97
CA ILE A 463 -2.40 3.84 -2.00
C ILE A 463 -3.13 5.10 -1.54
N ILE A 464 -3.16 6.12 -2.40
CA ILE A 464 -4.02 7.29 -2.22
C ILE A 464 -5.10 7.26 -3.29
N LEU A 465 -6.35 7.20 -2.84
CA LEU A 465 -7.53 7.19 -3.68
C LEU A 465 -8.30 8.50 -3.51
N THR A 466 -8.44 9.26 -4.58
CA THR A 466 -9.51 10.27 -4.66
C THR A 466 -10.70 9.66 -5.35
N THR A 467 -11.85 9.78 -4.70
CA THR A 467 -13.12 9.31 -5.22
C THR A 467 -14.24 10.19 -4.69
N HIS A 468 -15.28 10.38 -5.49
CA HIS A 468 -16.56 10.89 -5.04
C HIS A 468 -17.53 9.76 -4.67
N TYR A 469 -17.14 8.50 -4.90
CA TYR A 469 -17.91 7.32 -4.51
C TYR A 469 -17.51 6.89 -3.10
N LEU A 470 -18.38 7.19 -2.12
CA LEU A 470 -18.18 6.80 -0.72
C LEU A 470 -18.01 5.28 -0.55
N GLU A 471 -18.72 4.47 -1.35
CA GLU A 471 -18.61 3.00 -1.33
C GLU A 471 -17.17 2.50 -1.53
N GLU A 472 -16.41 3.16 -2.40
CA GLU A 472 -15.02 2.80 -2.67
C GLU A 472 -14.13 3.09 -1.47
N ALA A 473 -14.34 4.23 -0.84
CA ALA A 473 -13.61 4.61 0.35
C ALA A 473 -13.95 3.68 1.52
N GLU A 474 -15.24 3.35 1.69
CA GLU A 474 -15.69 2.42 2.73
C GLU A 474 -15.14 1.02 2.54
N ARG A 475 -15.06 0.55 1.29
CA ARG A 475 -14.54 -0.79 1.01
C ARG A 475 -13.02 -0.85 1.12
N LEU A 476 -12.32 0.06 0.45
CA LEU A 476 -10.88 -0.04 0.24
C LEU A 476 -10.06 0.66 1.31
N CYS A 477 -10.51 1.82 1.80
CA CYS A 477 -9.64 2.69 2.58
C CYS A 477 -9.69 2.36 4.07
N ASP A 478 -8.54 2.40 4.73
CA ASP A 478 -8.41 2.26 6.18
C ASP A 478 -8.44 3.61 6.89
N THR A 479 -7.85 4.63 6.27
CA THR A 479 -7.83 6.01 6.72
C THR A 479 -8.53 6.91 5.70
N ILE A 480 -9.30 7.88 6.18
CA ILE A 480 -10.06 8.80 5.34
C ILE A 480 -9.72 10.25 5.74
N GLY A 481 -9.38 11.06 4.74
CA GLY A 481 -9.32 12.50 4.83
C GLY A 481 -10.47 13.16 4.08
N ILE A 482 -11.19 14.09 4.72
CA ILE A 482 -12.25 14.86 4.07
C ILE A 482 -11.75 16.29 3.87
N ILE A 483 -11.63 16.72 2.61
CA ILE A 483 -11.25 18.08 2.24
C ILE A 483 -12.48 18.85 1.74
N ASN A 484 -12.58 20.12 2.13
CA ASN A 484 -13.63 21.02 1.65
C ASN A 484 -13.08 22.45 1.56
N HIS A 485 -13.38 23.14 0.46
CA HIS A 485 -12.93 24.52 0.20
C HIS A 485 -11.43 24.76 0.48
N GLY A 486 -10.59 23.77 0.20
CA GLY A 486 -9.16 23.87 0.40
C GLY A 486 -8.66 23.57 1.81
N SER A 487 -9.54 23.16 2.73
CA SER A 487 -9.20 22.83 4.12
C SER A 487 -9.51 21.38 4.45
N LEU A 488 -8.63 20.72 5.21
CA LEU A 488 -8.86 19.36 5.69
C LEU A 488 -9.76 19.41 6.93
N ILE A 489 -11.01 18.97 6.79
CA ILE A 489 -12.00 18.99 7.87
C ILE A 489 -11.79 17.81 8.81
N GLU A 490 -11.52 16.63 8.25
CA GLU A 490 -11.38 15.39 9.01
C GLU A 490 -10.21 14.58 8.47
N HIS A 491 -9.52 13.90 9.38
CA HIS A 491 -8.44 12.97 9.10
C HIS A 491 -8.44 11.87 10.16
N THR A 492 -9.05 10.73 9.86
CA THR A 492 -9.30 9.70 10.86
C THR A 492 -9.44 8.31 10.22
N GLY A 493 -9.38 7.26 11.04
CA GLY A 493 -9.64 5.90 10.58
C GLY A 493 -11.10 5.71 10.16
N LYS A 494 -11.34 4.89 9.14
CA LYS A 494 -12.68 4.55 8.62
C LYS A 494 -13.66 4.17 9.72
N LYS A 495 -13.25 3.31 10.66
CA LYS A 495 -14.12 2.86 11.78
C LYS A 495 -14.53 4.02 12.70
N GLU A 496 -13.65 4.99 12.92
CA GLU A 496 -13.94 6.15 13.77
C GLU A 496 -14.86 7.13 13.05
N LEU A 497 -14.61 7.39 11.75
CA LEU A 497 -15.51 8.18 10.91
C LEU A 497 -16.93 7.59 10.88
N LEU A 498 -17.06 6.28 10.66
CA LEU A 498 -18.34 5.57 10.64
C LEU A 498 -19.03 5.53 12.02
N ARG A 499 -18.28 5.71 13.12
CA ARG A 499 -18.85 5.88 14.46
C ARG A 499 -19.36 7.30 14.70
N LYS A 500 -18.72 8.32 14.12
CA LYS A 500 -19.20 9.71 14.15
C LYS A 500 -20.52 9.88 13.38
N LEU A 501 -20.73 9.07 12.33
CA LEU A 501 -22.02 8.94 11.63
C LEU A 501 -23.01 8.12 12.48
N ASN A 502 -23.54 8.75 13.52
CA ASN A 502 -24.32 8.11 14.58
C ASN A 502 -25.83 7.93 14.25
N ALA A 503 -26.19 8.08 12.97
CA ALA A 503 -27.56 8.07 12.48
C ALA A 503 -27.74 7.04 11.35
N GLU A 504 -28.87 6.34 11.36
CA GLU A 504 -29.29 5.38 10.34
C GLU A 504 -30.63 5.84 9.78
N THR A 505 -30.73 5.93 8.45
CA THR A 505 -31.96 6.35 7.77
C THR A 505 -32.61 5.16 7.06
N PHE A 506 -33.91 5.00 7.30
CA PHE A 506 -34.77 3.96 6.75
C PHE A 506 -35.86 4.61 5.92
N ILE A 507 -36.28 3.95 4.85
CA ILE A 507 -37.48 4.30 4.10
C ILE A 507 -38.52 3.22 4.41
N LEU A 508 -39.70 3.68 4.86
CA LEU A 508 -40.84 2.84 5.22
C LEU A 508 -41.97 3.13 4.23
N GLU A 509 -42.45 2.08 3.58
CA GLU A 509 -43.63 2.15 2.70
C GLU A 509 -44.87 1.75 3.49
N THR A 510 -45.97 2.47 3.32
CA THR A 510 -47.21 2.28 4.10
C THR A 510 -48.41 1.95 3.23
N LEU A 511 -49.32 1.11 3.74
CA LEU A 511 -50.51 0.67 3.00
C LEU A 511 -51.55 1.78 2.76
N ALA A 512 -51.48 2.87 3.50
CA ALA A 512 -52.40 3.99 3.43
C ALA A 512 -51.64 5.34 3.51
N PRO A 513 -52.22 6.45 3.04
CA PRO A 513 -51.59 7.76 3.14
C PRO A 513 -51.25 8.13 4.59
N LEU A 514 -50.06 8.68 4.80
CA LEU A 514 -49.49 8.99 6.10
C LEU A 514 -50.27 10.13 6.79
N PRO A 515 -50.73 9.94 8.04
CA PRO A 515 -51.25 11.02 8.86
C PRO A 515 -50.12 11.94 9.33
N THR A 516 -50.44 13.05 9.99
CA THR A 516 -49.44 13.87 10.67
C THR A 516 -48.80 13.07 11.81
N ILE A 517 -47.50 12.78 11.69
CA ILE A 517 -46.76 11.94 12.64
C ILE A 517 -46.25 12.79 13.80
N LYS A 518 -46.54 12.35 15.03
CA LYS A 518 -46.01 12.97 16.25
C LYS A 518 -44.51 12.75 16.38
N PRO A 519 -43.73 13.77 16.78
CA PRO A 519 -42.29 13.64 16.94
C PRO A 519 -41.95 12.60 18.02
N LEU A 520 -40.84 11.89 17.82
CA LEU A 520 -40.24 10.97 18.78
C LEU A 520 -38.84 11.49 19.13
N ALA A 521 -38.45 11.43 20.40
CA ALA A 521 -37.13 11.90 20.82
C ALA A 521 -36.01 11.18 20.05
N GLU A 522 -35.04 11.95 19.52
CA GLU A 522 -33.86 11.46 18.79
C GLU A 522 -34.18 10.65 17.51
N THR A 523 -35.40 10.78 16.97
CA THR A 523 -35.81 10.24 15.67
C THR A 523 -36.43 11.37 14.84
N SER A 524 -35.98 11.56 13.60
CA SER A 524 -36.62 12.49 12.66
C SER A 524 -37.46 11.73 11.64
N PHE A 525 -38.70 12.20 11.47
CA PHE A 525 -39.65 11.71 10.47
C PHE A 525 -39.81 12.74 9.37
N SER A 526 -39.66 12.34 8.11
CA SER A 526 -39.94 13.18 6.95
C SER A 526 -40.83 12.42 5.97
N ILE A 527 -41.99 12.98 5.64
CA ILE A 527 -42.88 12.41 4.63
C ILE A 527 -42.30 12.80 3.26
N VAL A 528 -41.83 11.81 2.51
CA VAL A 528 -41.25 12.02 1.16
C VAL A 528 -42.35 12.01 0.11
N GLU A 529 -43.28 11.05 0.24
CA GLU A 529 -44.47 10.89 -0.59
C GLU A 529 -45.66 10.51 0.30
N PRO A 530 -46.91 10.59 -0.19
CA PRO A 530 -48.09 10.30 0.63
C PRO A 530 -48.07 8.95 1.35
N MET A 531 -47.37 7.94 0.81
CA MET A 531 -47.26 6.59 1.39
C MET A 531 -45.81 6.20 1.76
N THR A 532 -44.88 7.16 1.73
CA THR A 532 -43.45 6.90 1.93
C THR A 532 -42.90 7.77 3.04
N LEU A 533 -42.46 7.13 4.12
CA LEU A 533 -41.92 7.77 5.31
C LEU A 533 -40.42 7.54 5.43
N GLU A 534 -39.66 8.63 5.46
CA GLU A 534 -38.24 8.60 5.80
C GLU A 534 -38.05 8.74 7.31
N VAL A 535 -37.36 7.79 7.91
CA VAL A 535 -37.08 7.73 9.34
C VAL A 535 -35.58 7.71 9.57
N THR A 536 -35.05 8.75 10.20
CA THR A 536 -33.65 8.77 10.65
C THR A 536 -33.61 8.57 12.16
N LYS A 537 -32.96 7.48 12.60
CA LYS A 537 -32.80 7.13 14.02
C LYS A 537 -31.33 7.18 14.43
N GLN A 538 -31.05 7.33 15.72
CA GLN A 538 -29.72 7.06 16.24
C GLN A 538 -29.44 5.55 16.36
N LYS A 539 -28.18 5.14 16.28
CA LYS A 539 -27.77 3.72 16.40
C LYS A 539 -28.17 3.09 17.75
N THR A 540 -28.26 3.89 18.80
CA THR A 540 -28.66 3.48 20.16
C THR A 540 -30.16 3.15 20.28
N GLN A 541 -30.98 3.57 19.32
CA GLN A 541 -32.42 3.34 19.35
C GLN A 541 -32.82 2.05 18.62
N SER A 542 -33.71 1.30 19.26
CA SER A 542 -34.32 0.09 18.70
C SER A 542 -35.40 0.44 17.67
N LEU A 543 -35.34 -0.19 16.50
CA LEU A 543 -36.38 -0.11 15.47
C LEU A 543 -37.75 -0.50 16.00
N SER A 544 -37.81 -1.44 16.95
CA SER A 544 -39.08 -1.87 17.54
C SER A 544 -39.85 -0.72 18.19
N ARG A 545 -39.14 0.23 18.84
CA ARG A 545 -39.76 1.40 19.47
C ARG A 545 -40.36 2.35 18.44
N ILE A 546 -39.71 2.49 17.29
CA ILE A 546 -40.19 3.30 16.16
C ILE A 546 -41.44 2.66 15.55
N PHE A 547 -41.42 1.34 15.30
CA PHE A 547 -42.59 0.63 14.79
C PHE A 547 -43.78 0.66 15.75
N THR A 548 -43.55 0.53 17.07
CA THR A 548 -44.62 0.68 18.07
C THR A 548 -45.22 2.09 18.02
N HIS A 549 -44.40 3.13 17.97
CA HIS A 549 -44.84 4.52 17.90
C HIS A 549 -45.64 4.84 16.62
N LEU A 550 -45.26 4.25 15.49
CA LEU A 550 -46.00 4.38 14.22
C LEU A 550 -47.34 3.64 14.28
N ARG A 551 -47.36 2.43 14.86
CA ARG A 551 -48.58 1.63 15.00
C ARG A 551 -49.61 2.28 15.92
N GLU A 552 -49.18 2.91 17.01
CA GLU A 552 -50.04 3.69 17.91
C GLU A 552 -50.73 4.87 17.22
N GLN A 553 -50.18 5.32 16.09
CA GLN A 553 -50.72 6.39 15.25
C GLN A 553 -51.49 5.86 14.03
N GLY A 554 -51.76 4.55 13.99
CA GLY A 554 -52.50 3.91 12.90
C GLY A 554 -51.69 3.74 11.61
N VAL A 555 -50.37 3.93 11.65
CA VAL A 555 -49.50 3.74 10.49
C VAL A 555 -49.09 2.26 10.41
N VAL A 556 -49.48 1.60 9.32
CA VAL A 556 -49.10 0.22 9.03
C VAL A 556 -48.01 0.24 7.96
N VAL A 557 -46.81 -0.20 8.35
CA VAL A 557 -45.66 -0.34 7.46
C VAL A 557 -45.76 -1.66 6.70
N GLU A 558 -45.75 -1.60 5.38
CA GLU A 558 -45.75 -2.75 4.49
C GLU A 558 -44.34 -3.28 4.26
N SER A 559 -43.42 -2.37 3.93
CA SER A 559 -42.04 -2.70 3.58
C SER A 559 -41.07 -1.71 4.25
N MET A 560 -39.85 -2.18 4.54
CA MET A 560 -38.76 -1.36 5.05
C MET A 560 -37.50 -1.70 4.28
N HIS A 561 -36.80 -0.65 3.83
CA HIS A 561 -35.45 -0.79 3.31
C HIS A 561 -34.55 0.31 3.90
N ASN A 562 -33.26 -0.01 4.00
CA ASN A 562 -32.27 1.00 4.38
C ASN A 562 -32.15 2.02 3.26
N LYS A 563 -32.07 3.30 3.61
CA LYS A 563 -31.67 4.35 2.67
C LYS A 563 -30.18 4.20 2.43
N THR A 564 -29.77 3.21 1.64
CA THR A 564 -28.47 3.25 0.96
C THR A 564 -28.47 4.51 0.13
N ASN A 565 -27.45 5.36 0.29
CA ASN A 565 -27.25 6.57 -0.50
C ASN A 565 -27.36 6.24 -2.00
N ARG A 566 -28.56 6.38 -2.57
CA ARG A 566 -28.82 6.60 -3.98
C ARG A 566 -29.07 8.09 -4.22
N LEU A 567 -28.27 8.93 -3.57
CA LEU A 567 -28.13 10.35 -3.92
C LEU A 567 -27.62 10.57 -5.36
N GLU A 568 -27.31 9.49 -6.09
CA GLU A 568 -27.12 9.49 -7.54
C GLU A 568 -28.44 9.60 -8.34
N GLU A 569 -29.59 9.14 -7.82
CA GLU A 569 -30.86 9.16 -8.57
C GLU A 569 -31.49 10.56 -8.65
N LEU A 570 -30.97 11.56 -7.92
CA LEU A 570 -31.39 12.96 -8.02
C LEU A 570 -30.55 13.81 -8.99
N PHE A 571 -29.49 13.25 -9.59
CA PHE A 571 -28.60 13.98 -10.51
C PHE A 571 -28.70 13.57 -11.98
N VAL A 572 -29.45 12.50 -12.29
CA VAL A 572 -29.49 11.91 -13.64
C VAL A 572 -30.59 12.47 -14.55
N GLU A 573 -31.61 13.17 -14.04
CA GLU A 573 -32.75 13.58 -14.89
C GLU A 573 -32.69 14.95 -15.58
N MET A 574 -31.63 15.76 -15.44
CA MET A 574 -31.67 17.14 -15.99
C MET A 574 -30.50 17.69 -16.82
N SER A 575 -29.42 16.96 -17.13
CA SER A 575 -28.24 17.67 -17.71
C SER A 575 -27.58 17.19 -18.99
N ILE A 576 -27.91 16.02 -19.56
CA ILE A 576 -27.03 15.46 -20.61
C ILE A 576 -27.61 15.60 -22.03
N MET A 577 -28.93 15.50 -22.21
CA MET A 577 -29.49 15.46 -23.58
C MET A 577 -29.57 16.83 -24.29
N ARG A 578 -29.64 17.95 -23.55
CA ARG A 578 -29.77 19.30 -24.14
C ARG A 578 -28.42 19.95 -24.52
N LYS A 579 -27.31 19.52 -23.92
CA LYS A 579 -25.97 20.11 -24.14
C LYS A 579 -25.20 19.45 -25.29
N GLU A 580 -25.41 18.17 -25.58
CA GLU A 580 -24.75 17.50 -26.73
C GLU A 580 -25.39 17.83 -28.08
N ILE A 581 -26.73 17.96 -28.14
CA ILE A 581 -27.46 18.27 -29.39
C ILE A 581 -27.07 19.66 -29.93
N ILE A 582 -26.84 20.65 -29.05
CA ILE A 582 -26.43 22.01 -29.46
C ILE A 582 -24.94 22.08 -29.87
N ARG A 583 -24.10 21.19 -29.35
CA ARG A 583 -22.66 21.15 -29.66
C ARG A 583 -22.36 20.50 -31.01
N ILE A 584 -23.13 19.47 -31.38
CA ILE A 584 -22.98 18.73 -32.65
C ILE A 584 -23.43 19.57 -33.85
N PHE A 585 -24.49 20.37 -33.71
CA PHE A 585 -24.98 21.23 -34.80
C PHE A 585 -24.09 22.47 -35.08
N ARG A 586 -23.14 22.81 -34.20
CA ARG A 586 -22.38 24.07 -34.30
C ARG A 586 -21.00 23.96 -34.97
N ILE A 587 -20.47 22.76 -35.21
CA ILE A 587 -19.05 22.56 -35.61
C ILE A 587 -18.89 21.86 -36.99
N TRP A 588 -19.94 21.76 -37.81
CA TRP A 588 -19.80 21.13 -39.14
C TRP A 588 -19.27 22.08 -40.22
N VAL A 589 -19.68 23.36 -40.18
CA VAL A 589 -19.28 24.38 -41.16
C VAL A 589 -17.80 24.76 -41.01
N GLN A 590 -17.27 24.84 -39.79
CA GLN A 590 -15.87 25.25 -39.57
C GLN A 590 -14.85 24.14 -39.86
N THR A 591 -15.27 22.88 -39.91
CA THR A 591 -14.36 21.74 -40.03
C THR A 591 -14.20 21.24 -41.47
N LEU A 592 -15.25 21.38 -42.30
CA LEU A 592 -15.28 20.84 -43.66
C LEU A 592 -15.16 21.89 -44.76
N VAL A 593 -15.60 23.12 -44.50
CA VAL A 593 -15.68 24.17 -45.53
C VAL A 593 -14.31 24.76 -45.91
N PRO A 594 -13.38 25.07 -44.97
CA PRO A 594 -12.12 25.72 -45.33
C PRO A 594 -11.21 24.91 -46.27
N PRO A 595 -10.99 23.59 -46.09
CA PRO A 595 -10.12 22.82 -46.99
C PRO A 595 -10.71 22.65 -48.40
N VAL A 596 -12.03 22.46 -48.49
CA VAL A 596 -12.74 22.28 -49.76
C VAL A 596 -12.76 23.58 -50.55
N ILE A 597 -13.01 24.72 -49.89
CA ILE A 597 -12.95 26.04 -50.54
C ILE A 597 -11.53 26.33 -51.02
N THR A 598 -10.50 26.05 -50.22
CA THR A 598 -9.12 26.40 -50.56
C THR A 598 -8.59 25.61 -51.77
N ILE A 599 -8.82 24.30 -51.82
CA ILE A 599 -8.41 23.45 -52.95
C ILE A 599 -9.17 23.84 -54.23
N THR A 600 -10.47 24.09 -54.11
CA THR A 600 -11.32 24.48 -55.24
C THR A 600 -10.98 25.89 -55.75
N LEU A 601 -10.64 26.84 -54.86
CA LEU A 601 -10.18 28.18 -55.26
C LEU A 601 -8.84 28.13 -56.00
N TYR A 602 -7.86 27.37 -55.51
CA TYR A 602 -6.54 27.30 -56.16
C TYR A 602 -6.63 26.68 -57.56
N PHE A 603 -7.44 25.62 -57.74
CA PHE A 603 -7.66 25.02 -59.06
C PHE A 603 -8.44 25.91 -60.02
N ILE A 604 -9.47 26.62 -59.53
CA ILE A 604 -10.27 27.53 -60.38
C ILE A 604 -9.46 28.78 -60.76
N ILE A 605 -8.81 29.44 -59.80
CA ILE A 605 -8.06 30.68 -60.03
C ILE A 605 -6.84 30.43 -60.92
N PHE A 606 -5.98 29.46 -60.56
CA PHE A 606 -4.74 29.24 -61.30
C PHE A 606 -4.92 28.36 -62.52
N GLY A 607 -5.84 27.40 -62.51
CA GLY A 607 -6.10 26.50 -63.64
C GLY A 607 -7.00 27.10 -64.72
N SER A 608 -8.19 27.59 -64.34
CA SER A 608 -9.20 28.03 -65.33
C SER A 608 -9.20 29.53 -65.62
N PHE A 609 -8.98 30.39 -64.61
CA PHE A 609 -9.15 31.84 -64.77
C PHE A 609 -7.89 32.53 -65.33
N ILE A 610 -6.71 32.19 -64.81
CA ILE A 610 -5.42 32.75 -65.26
C ILE A 610 -4.86 31.96 -66.45
N GLY A 611 -5.00 30.63 -66.45
CA GLY A 611 -4.53 29.76 -67.55
C GLY A 611 -5.29 29.89 -68.87
N SER A 612 -6.53 30.40 -68.85
CA SER A 612 -7.27 30.72 -70.09
C SER A 612 -6.89 32.06 -70.71
N GLN A 613 -6.24 32.95 -69.95
CA GLN A 613 -5.78 34.26 -70.42
C GLN A 613 -4.30 34.29 -70.82
N LEU A 614 -3.48 33.33 -70.37
CA LEU A 614 -2.06 33.22 -70.69
C LEU A 614 -1.83 32.08 -71.70
N ARG A 615 -1.35 32.42 -72.89
CA ARG A 615 -0.76 31.44 -73.83
C ARG A 615 0.69 31.15 -73.46
N ASP A 616 1.20 30.03 -73.97
CA ASP A 616 2.53 29.44 -73.76
C ASP A 616 3.59 30.43 -73.26
N ILE A 617 4.15 30.12 -72.09
CA ILE A 617 5.25 30.88 -71.51
C ILE A 617 6.53 30.20 -71.99
N GLU A 618 7.29 30.89 -72.84
CA GLU A 618 8.58 30.42 -73.38
C GLU A 618 8.52 29.03 -74.05
N GLY A 619 7.40 28.71 -74.72
CA GLY A 619 7.21 27.45 -75.45
C GLY A 619 6.75 26.26 -74.60
N TYR A 620 6.52 26.47 -73.29
CA TYR A 620 5.89 25.47 -72.42
C TYR A 620 4.45 25.86 -72.13
N GLY A 621 3.55 24.87 -72.23
CA GLY A 621 2.15 25.05 -71.86
C GLY A 621 2.06 25.47 -70.39
N TYR A 622 1.25 26.49 -70.10
CA TYR A 622 1.12 27.10 -68.77
C TYR A 622 0.88 26.07 -67.64
N MET A 623 0.15 24.97 -67.92
CA MET A 623 -0.02 23.86 -66.99
C MET A 623 1.29 23.10 -66.68
N ALA A 624 2.17 22.92 -67.66
CA ALA A 624 3.48 22.28 -67.44
C ALA A 624 4.42 23.16 -66.59
N PHE A 625 4.25 24.49 -66.62
CA PHE A 625 5.03 25.43 -65.82
C PHE A 625 4.54 25.52 -64.36
N ILE A 626 3.22 25.55 -64.13
CA ILE A 626 2.64 25.73 -62.78
C ILE A 626 2.52 24.41 -62.00
N ALA A 627 2.32 23.28 -62.67
CA ALA A 627 2.12 21.99 -62.00
C ALA A 627 3.24 21.64 -61.00
N PRO A 628 4.55 21.82 -61.30
CA PRO A 628 5.62 21.57 -60.34
C PRO A 628 5.50 22.45 -59.08
N GLY A 629 5.13 23.73 -59.22
CA GLY A 629 4.97 24.66 -58.10
C GLY A 629 3.78 24.34 -57.21
N LEU A 630 2.64 23.95 -57.80
CA LEU A 630 1.47 23.50 -57.04
C LEU A 630 1.72 22.15 -56.35
N ILE A 631 2.42 21.23 -57.01
CA ILE A 631 2.86 19.96 -56.42
C ILE A 631 3.80 20.25 -55.24
N MET A 632 4.78 21.13 -55.40
CA MET A 632 5.71 21.51 -54.33
C MET A 632 5.00 22.19 -53.16
N MET A 633 4.05 23.10 -53.43
CA MET A 633 3.25 23.75 -52.41
C MET A 633 2.35 22.75 -51.68
N ALA A 634 1.73 21.79 -52.38
CA ALA A 634 0.95 20.73 -51.74
C ALA A 634 1.83 19.82 -50.87
N ILE A 635 3.02 19.46 -51.33
CA ILE A 635 4.00 18.67 -50.56
C ILE A 635 4.44 19.43 -49.31
N ILE A 636 4.78 20.72 -49.42
CA ILE A 636 5.18 21.56 -48.27
C ILE A 636 4.02 21.71 -47.30
N THR A 637 2.81 21.99 -47.78
CA THR A 637 1.64 22.22 -46.92
C THR A 637 1.23 20.93 -46.20
N ASN A 638 1.28 19.78 -46.87
CA ASN A 638 1.02 18.48 -46.24
C ASN A 638 2.15 18.06 -45.30
N SER A 639 3.42 18.28 -45.66
CA SER A 639 4.55 17.94 -44.80
C SER A 639 4.59 18.81 -43.55
N TYR A 640 4.37 20.12 -43.70
CA TYR A 640 4.26 21.06 -42.60
C TYR A 640 3.05 20.76 -41.73
N SER A 641 1.85 20.57 -42.32
CA SER A 641 0.64 20.25 -41.55
C SER A 641 0.75 18.90 -40.83
N ASN A 642 1.34 17.87 -41.44
CA ASN A 642 1.53 16.58 -40.80
C ASN A 642 2.58 16.63 -39.68
N THR A 643 3.66 17.39 -39.87
CA THR A 643 4.70 17.57 -38.84
C THR A 643 4.15 18.39 -37.68
N VAL A 644 3.48 19.51 -37.96
CA VAL A 644 2.85 20.38 -36.95
C VAL A 644 1.70 19.67 -36.25
N SER A 645 0.79 18.98 -36.94
CA SER A 645 -0.29 18.20 -36.34
C SER A 645 0.23 17.07 -35.45
N SER A 646 1.24 16.33 -35.90
CA SER A 646 1.86 15.24 -35.13
C SER A 646 2.64 15.76 -33.91
N PHE A 647 3.21 16.97 -33.98
CA PHE A 647 3.99 17.56 -32.90
C PHE A 647 3.09 18.32 -31.90
N PHE A 648 2.13 19.10 -32.37
CA PHE A 648 1.33 20.04 -31.56
C PHE A 648 -0.05 19.52 -31.13
N SER A 649 -0.81 18.84 -32.00
CA SER A 649 -2.23 18.56 -31.70
C SER A 649 -2.47 17.27 -30.92
N ALA A 650 -1.71 16.20 -31.17
CA ALA A 650 -1.92 14.90 -30.50
C ALA A 650 -0.93 14.62 -29.36
N LYS A 651 0.32 15.10 -29.46
CA LYS A 651 1.38 14.85 -28.47
C LYS A 651 1.52 15.92 -27.39
N PHE A 652 1.28 17.18 -27.72
CA PHE A 652 1.58 18.29 -26.81
C PHE A 652 0.49 18.56 -25.76
N GLN A 653 -0.78 18.22 -26.04
CA GLN A 653 -1.88 18.56 -25.12
C GLN A 653 -2.16 17.50 -24.05
N ARG A 654 -1.80 16.22 -24.28
CA ARG A 654 -2.08 15.10 -23.35
C ARG A 654 -0.85 14.47 -22.69
N ASN A 655 0.34 14.54 -23.31
CA ASN A 655 1.55 13.90 -22.79
C ASN A 655 2.41 14.82 -21.90
N VAL A 656 2.05 16.09 -21.73
CA VAL A 656 2.84 17.07 -20.95
C VAL A 656 2.78 16.78 -19.46
N GLU A 657 1.63 16.40 -18.91
CA GLU A 657 1.54 15.98 -17.52
C GLU A 657 2.47 14.80 -17.23
N GLU A 658 2.61 13.88 -18.18
CA GLU A 658 3.46 12.70 -18.07
C GLU A 658 4.95 13.03 -18.06
N LEU A 659 5.35 13.96 -18.94
CA LEU A 659 6.70 14.52 -18.97
C LEU A 659 7.04 15.17 -17.63
N LEU A 660 6.09 15.88 -17.05
CA LEU A 660 6.25 16.58 -15.77
C LEU A 660 6.27 15.63 -14.57
N VAL A 661 5.70 14.42 -14.67
CA VAL A 661 5.68 13.43 -13.59
C VAL A 661 6.79 12.38 -13.72
N SER A 662 7.41 12.22 -14.89
CA SER A 662 8.55 11.32 -15.05
C SER A 662 9.84 11.84 -14.38
N PRO A 663 10.75 10.95 -13.91
CA PRO A 663 12.04 11.35 -13.34
C PRO A 663 13.08 11.72 -14.40
N THR A 664 12.81 11.48 -15.68
CA THR A 664 13.70 11.88 -16.78
C THR A 664 13.66 13.41 -16.97
N PRO A 665 14.81 14.08 -17.16
CA PRO A 665 14.84 15.50 -17.46
C PRO A 665 14.01 15.85 -18.70
N SER A 666 13.16 16.89 -18.62
CA SER A 666 12.23 17.25 -19.70
C SER A 666 12.93 17.49 -21.06
N TRP A 667 14.15 18.02 -21.05
CA TRP A 667 14.94 18.25 -22.27
C TRP A 667 15.31 16.95 -23.00
N GLY A 668 15.54 15.85 -22.26
CA GLY A 668 15.90 14.56 -22.85
C GLY A 668 14.76 13.98 -23.67
N VAL A 669 13.53 14.12 -23.18
CA VAL A 669 12.33 13.64 -23.88
C VAL A 669 11.99 14.54 -25.07
N ILE A 670 12.09 15.87 -24.90
CA ILE A 670 11.92 16.83 -26.01
C ILE A 670 12.91 16.51 -27.14
N ARG A 671 14.18 16.25 -26.83
CA ARG A 671 15.19 15.87 -27.81
C ARG A 671 14.80 14.61 -28.59
N GLY A 672 14.29 13.59 -27.90
CA GLY A 672 13.80 12.35 -28.53
C GLY A 672 12.65 12.60 -29.51
N TYR A 673 11.68 13.44 -29.13
CA TYR A 673 10.57 13.81 -30.01
C TYR A 673 11.03 14.61 -31.24
N VAL A 674 11.92 15.58 -31.04
CA VAL A 674 12.49 16.37 -32.15
C VAL A 674 13.27 15.48 -33.11
N SER A 675 14.13 14.60 -32.59
CA SER A 675 14.90 13.67 -33.45
C SER A 675 13.98 12.74 -34.23
N GLY A 676 12.92 12.18 -33.61
CA GLY A 676 11.98 11.31 -34.30
C GLY A 676 11.18 12.05 -35.39
N GLY A 677 10.79 13.30 -35.12
CA GLY A 677 10.15 14.18 -36.09
C GLY A 677 11.05 14.45 -37.30
N MET A 678 12.32 14.80 -37.06
CA MET A 678 13.33 15.02 -38.11
C MET A 678 13.54 13.76 -38.97
N THR A 679 13.72 12.59 -38.35
CA THR A 679 13.91 11.33 -39.08
C THR A 679 12.69 11.02 -39.96
N ARG A 680 11.47 11.16 -39.43
CA ARG A 680 10.24 10.93 -40.22
C ARG A 680 10.14 11.92 -41.38
N GLY A 681 10.41 13.20 -41.14
CA GLY A 681 10.42 14.23 -42.18
C GLY A 681 11.38 13.91 -43.31
N LEU A 682 12.61 13.50 -42.97
CA LEU A 682 13.61 13.06 -43.95
C LEU A 682 13.16 11.82 -44.73
N SER A 683 12.57 10.83 -44.06
CA SER A 683 12.08 9.61 -44.70
C SER A 683 10.93 9.87 -45.68
N VAL A 684 9.96 10.71 -45.31
CA VAL A 684 8.85 11.11 -46.20
C VAL A 684 9.38 11.93 -47.37
N GLY A 685 10.32 12.85 -47.12
CA GLY A 685 10.98 13.64 -48.18
C GLY A 685 11.69 12.75 -49.21
N LEU A 686 12.44 11.74 -48.74
CA LEU A 686 13.10 10.75 -49.61
C LEU A 686 12.11 9.92 -50.44
N LEU A 687 11.00 9.47 -49.82
CA LEU A 687 9.96 8.68 -50.50
C LEU A 687 9.16 9.46 -51.54
N VAL A 688 8.97 10.76 -51.35
CA VAL A 688 8.26 11.64 -52.30
C VAL A 688 9.18 12.12 -53.43
N SER A 689 10.50 12.08 -53.21
CA SER A 689 11.51 12.50 -54.20
C SER A 689 11.97 11.35 -55.11
N LEU A 690 11.60 10.10 -54.78
CA LEU A 690 11.71 8.90 -55.64
C LEU A 690 10.43 8.77 -56.47
#